data_AF-A0A1I2ETA8-F1
#
_entry.id   AF-A0A1I2ETA8-F1
#
_cell.length_a   1.000
_cell.length_b   1.000
_cell.length_c   1.000
_cell.angle_alpha   90.00
_cell.angle_beta   90.00
_cell.angle_gamma   90.00
#
_symmetry.space_group_name_H-M   'P 1'
#
loop_
_entity.id
_entity.type
_entity.pdbx_description
1 polymer ?
#
loop_
_entity_poly.entity_id
_entity_poly.type
_entity_poly.pdbx_seq_one_letter_code
_entity_poly.pdbx_strand_id
1 'polypeptide(L)'
;MSPWIALLLAGAATTASAAEPLHEPFRVMTYNVRQVNAADTGAYTWENRSPGVMQVIADNDPDIFGVQESSSEVIQDDLVAAFDAAYDRFQPTNGSPKTIFFRRARFERLIAPPEDGQGIITIPNPYAEDHACFDNANGRTAAWIKLRDLVSGRGYLIVNAHVAHGADCYQARNIAANALHELIAAQSEGLGVVLFGDLNADPQNPGASDDDDIVELLEAPQPGYRLARSARHSGDTTADTATFNSAWKGPSDNFSRLDYIFTAIADATTYHQSVDRREVDGITPSDHFGVAATIRTAPFSPDPLLDDRGDGPGASLAFADVTGDGAADKLVWELGGDALLRVYPSDGAGRFGDPVVGGDVDGGLWFADVDGDGCADRIDRDPDDGALRVGRALCDGSFDASAARGDVVAGAGARLYFARLDADGCADRMAWDPGGSGGKTRVALSRCDGGFEPELVNDDPGSSTHEDARMDLADVNGDGLADKIVWDPEAVEGRTRVYAGLGDGSFALLAEHTGGTSGVAASRFFHADVDADGHADKLFWRHSFRQGHPQLYLGRSDGFDPHPMMVNAGPSESADNRYFLADIDASGSHDLIAWDAGEGGATRAYLALVHAPAPPDPPPDDTTGDAPATTGDAPTTGDAPTTGDSTESAGEGGEPPTTDPNPPGTTDAASGTGGASDGGATADGSDAGCACTQTRRPGPIDAALLLLFALGAQRRRRSR
;
A
#
# COMPACT_ATOMS: atom_id res chain seq x y z
N MET A 1 57.00 37.91 9.76
CA MET A 1 55.56 37.89 10.09
C MET A 1 54.81 38.31 8.85
N SER A 2 54.26 37.33 8.11
CA SER A 2 53.30 37.51 7.02
C SER A 2 52.39 36.29 7.07
N PRO A 3 51.06 36.43 6.96
CA PRO A 3 50.16 35.29 7.05
C PRO A 3 50.18 34.47 5.75
N TRP A 4 50.16 33.15 5.88
CA TRP A 4 49.87 32.26 4.76
C TRP A 4 48.35 32.05 4.69
N ILE A 5 47.79 32.21 3.50
CA ILE A 5 46.37 31.98 3.23
C ILE A 5 46.17 30.46 3.10
N ALA A 6 45.33 29.90 3.98
CA ALA A 6 44.84 28.53 3.81
C ALA A 6 43.66 28.54 2.83
N LEU A 7 43.81 27.83 1.72
CA LEU A 7 42.74 27.62 0.75
C LEU A 7 41.84 26.49 1.28
N LEU A 8 40.67 26.83 1.82
CA LEU A 8 39.64 25.82 2.10
C LEU A 8 39.05 25.33 0.77
N LEU A 9 39.35 24.09 0.43
CA LEU A 9 38.52 23.31 -0.50
C LEU A 9 37.22 22.99 0.24
N ALA A 10 36.17 23.73 -0.05
CA ALA A 10 34.82 23.32 0.29
C ALA A 10 34.45 22.15 -0.61
N GLY A 11 34.57 20.92 -0.10
CA GLY A 11 33.94 19.78 -0.74
C GLY A 11 32.44 20.03 -0.81
N ALA A 12 31.87 19.94 -2.00
CA ALA A 12 30.42 19.98 -2.16
C ALA A 12 29.88 18.71 -1.49
N ALA A 13 29.28 18.87 -0.31
CA ALA A 13 28.41 17.84 0.23
C ALA A 13 27.23 17.74 -0.74
N THR A 14 27.18 16.65 -1.50
CA THR A 14 25.97 16.21 -2.17
C THR A 14 24.93 15.99 -1.09
N THR A 15 24.03 16.96 -0.93
CA THR A 15 22.78 16.71 -0.22
C THR A 15 22.10 15.57 -0.96
N ALA A 16 22.02 14.40 -0.33
CA ALA A 16 21.04 13.41 -0.74
C ALA A 16 19.70 14.16 -0.87
N SER A 17 19.03 14.00 -2.00
CA SER A 17 17.62 14.38 -2.03
C SER A 17 16.97 13.56 -0.92
N ALA A 18 16.15 14.21 -0.07
CA ALA A 18 15.22 13.42 0.72
C ALA A 18 14.29 12.68 -0.25
N ALA A 19 13.83 11.49 0.11
CA ALA A 19 12.69 10.90 -0.57
C ALA A 19 11.56 11.93 -0.61
N GLU A 20 10.85 12.04 -1.73
CA GLU A 20 9.60 12.79 -1.76
C GLU A 20 8.68 12.09 -0.76
N PRO A 21 8.42 12.68 0.42
CA PRO A 21 7.79 11.96 1.48
C PRO A 21 6.40 11.54 1.00
N LEU A 22 5.98 10.35 1.42
CA LEU A 22 4.58 9.94 1.43
C LEU A 22 3.67 11.14 1.57
N HIS A 23 2.85 11.36 0.54
CA HIS A 23 1.89 12.45 0.45
C HIS A 23 1.34 12.79 1.83
N GLU A 24 1.73 13.96 2.34
CA GLU A 24 1.44 14.38 3.72
C GLU A 24 -0.01 14.03 4.07
N PRO A 25 -0.25 13.18 5.08
CA PRO A 25 -1.57 12.68 5.39
C PRO A 25 -2.54 13.81 5.74
N PHE A 26 -3.76 13.77 5.19
CA PHE A 26 -4.83 14.72 5.50
C PHE A 26 -5.98 14.06 6.25
N ARG A 27 -6.62 14.77 7.17
CA ARG A 27 -7.67 14.22 8.05
C ARG A 27 -9.05 14.41 7.43
N VAL A 28 -9.88 13.37 7.44
CA VAL A 28 -11.29 13.44 7.01
C VAL A 28 -12.22 13.00 8.13
N MET A 29 -13.42 13.59 8.19
CA MET A 29 -14.42 13.28 9.22
C MET A 29 -15.84 13.28 8.64
N THR A 30 -16.67 12.35 9.09
CA THR A 30 -18.13 12.40 8.89
C THR A 30 -18.84 12.47 10.23
N TYR A 31 -19.91 13.27 10.31
CA TYR A 31 -20.67 13.42 11.54
C TYR A 31 -22.16 13.69 11.27
N ASN A 32 -23.03 12.73 11.60
CA ASN A 32 -24.46 12.98 11.68
C ASN A 32 -24.72 13.80 12.97
N VAL A 33 -25.03 15.10 12.81
CA VAL A 33 -25.13 16.03 13.96
C VAL A 33 -26.51 16.06 14.62
N ARG A 34 -27.42 15.16 14.22
CA ARG A 34 -28.81 15.02 14.65
C ARG A 34 -29.67 16.27 14.39
N GLN A 35 -30.86 16.08 13.83
CA GLN A 35 -31.77 17.18 13.56
C GLN A 35 -32.30 17.89 14.83
N VAL A 36 -32.71 19.16 14.71
CA VAL A 36 -33.54 19.84 15.72
C VAL A 36 -34.88 19.11 15.82
N ASN A 37 -35.12 18.46 16.95
CA ASN A 37 -36.36 17.73 17.22
C ASN A 37 -37.12 18.31 18.41
N ALA A 38 -38.46 18.42 18.31
CA ALA A 38 -39.28 18.97 19.40
C ALA A 38 -39.28 18.13 20.70
N ALA A 39 -38.84 16.87 20.62
CA ALA A 39 -38.62 15.98 21.76
C ALA A 39 -37.23 16.14 22.42
N ASP A 40 -36.38 17.01 21.90
CA ASP A 40 -35.08 17.34 22.46
C ASP A 40 -35.26 18.55 23.40
N THR A 41 -35.05 18.32 24.70
CA THR A 41 -35.33 19.31 25.76
C THR A 41 -34.18 19.37 26.77
N GLY A 42 -34.04 20.49 27.47
CA GLY A 42 -32.89 20.72 28.37
C GLY A 42 -31.57 20.64 27.62
N ALA A 43 -30.59 19.93 28.18
CA ALA A 43 -29.26 19.75 27.60
C ALA A 43 -29.27 19.18 26.16
N TYR A 44 -30.30 18.43 25.78
CA TYR A 44 -30.41 17.82 24.45
C TYR A 44 -30.87 18.79 23.34
N THR A 45 -31.35 19.99 23.68
CA THR A 45 -31.68 21.02 22.67
C THR A 45 -30.45 21.41 21.86
N TRP A 46 -30.63 21.78 20.59
CA TRP A 46 -29.52 22.24 19.74
C TRP A 46 -28.71 23.38 20.40
N GLU A 47 -29.39 24.41 20.93
CA GLU A 47 -28.78 25.53 21.65
C GLU A 47 -27.80 25.12 22.76
N ASN A 48 -28.07 24.02 23.47
CA ASN A 48 -27.23 23.54 24.56
C ASN A 48 -26.15 22.54 24.11
N ARG A 49 -26.37 21.76 23.04
CA ARG A 49 -25.40 20.76 22.56
C ARG A 49 -24.53 21.22 21.38
N SER A 50 -24.90 22.29 20.67
CA SER A 50 -24.14 22.78 19.52
C SER A 50 -22.70 23.18 19.87
N PRO A 51 -22.37 23.76 21.04
CA PRO A 51 -20.97 24.00 21.40
C PRO A 51 -20.15 22.71 21.48
N GLY A 52 -20.76 21.62 21.96
CA GLY A 52 -20.14 20.29 22.00
C GLY A 52 -19.95 19.68 20.61
N VAL A 53 -20.89 19.89 19.69
CA VAL A 53 -20.74 19.48 18.27
C VAL A 53 -19.56 20.20 17.62
N MET A 54 -19.46 21.53 17.83
CA MET A 54 -18.33 22.30 17.30
C MET A 54 -17.01 21.90 17.95
N GLN A 55 -16.99 21.62 19.25
CA GLN A 55 -15.80 21.14 19.95
C GLN A 55 -15.34 19.78 19.42
N VAL A 56 -16.25 18.82 19.21
CA VAL A 56 -15.89 17.51 18.64
C VAL A 56 -15.26 17.68 17.26
N ILE A 57 -15.80 18.52 16.38
CA ILE A 57 -15.22 18.78 15.06
C ILE A 57 -13.86 19.48 15.20
N ALA A 58 -13.75 20.53 16.02
CA ALA A 58 -12.52 21.30 16.21
C ALA A 58 -11.37 20.48 16.82
N ASP A 59 -11.65 19.68 17.85
CA ASP A 59 -10.67 18.85 18.54
C ASP A 59 -10.22 17.63 17.71
N ASN A 60 -10.99 17.23 16.68
CA ASN A 60 -10.54 16.25 15.68
C ASN A 60 -9.72 16.88 14.55
N ASP A 61 -9.68 18.21 14.44
CA ASP A 61 -8.97 19.01 13.43
C ASP A 61 -8.95 18.38 12.01
N PRO A 62 -10.11 18.06 11.40
CA PRO A 62 -10.18 17.47 10.06
C PRO A 62 -9.80 18.48 8.98
N ASP A 63 -9.13 18.08 7.91
CA ASP A 63 -8.94 18.96 6.74
C ASP A 63 -10.18 19.02 5.87
N ILE A 64 -10.98 17.95 5.86
CA ILE A 64 -12.28 17.88 5.19
C ILE A 64 -13.29 17.24 6.14
N PHE A 65 -14.46 17.84 6.33
CA PHE A 65 -15.52 17.20 7.09
C PHE A 65 -16.91 17.33 6.48
N GLY A 66 -17.68 16.25 6.59
CA GLY A 66 -19.08 16.18 6.18
C GLY A 66 -20.03 16.16 7.36
N VAL A 67 -21.14 16.90 7.24
CA VAL A 67 -22.25 16.78 8.20
C VAL A 67 -23.52 16.24 7.55
N GLN A 68 -24.26 15.43 8.29
CA GLN A 68 -25.62 14.98 7.97
C GLN A 68 -26.63 15.58 8.98
N GLU A 69 -27.93 15.47 8.70
CA GLU A 69 -29.03 16.05 9.51
C GLU A 69 -28.89 17.54 9.91
N SER A 70 -28.46 18.37 8.97
CA SER A 70 -28.38 19.83 9.14
C SER A 70 -29.56 20.59 8.48
N SER A 71 -30.77 20.02 8.43
CA SER A 71 -31.94 20.65 7.76
C SER A 71 -32.46 21.95 8.37
N SER A 72 -32.20 22.19 9.65
CA SER A 72 -32.60 23.44 10.30
C SER A 72 -31.58 24.54 10.05
N GLU A 73 -32.05 25.72 9.64
CA GLU A 73 -31.21 26.91 9.38
C GLU A 73 -30.27 27.23 10.56
N VAL A 74 -30.72 27.08 11.81
CA VAL A 74 -29.86 27.33 12.99
C VAL A 74 -28.67 26.37 13.10
N ILE A 75 -28.80 25.11 12.64
CA ILE A 75 -27.66 24.17 12.59
C ILE A 75 -26.66 24.66 11.54
N GLN A 76 -27.17 25.08 10.39
CA GLN A 76 -26.34 25.55 9.28
C GLN A 76 -25.60 26.84 9.64
N ASP A 77 -26.31 27.82 10.20
CA ASP A 77 -25.75 29.11 10.63
C ASP A 77 -24.70 28.93 11.74
N ASP A 78 -24.97 28.09 12.75
CA ASP A 78 -24.00 27.82 13.83
C ASP A 78 -22.74 27.11 13.31
N LEU A 79 -22.87 26.09 12.44
CA LEU A 79 -21.74 25.40 11.81
C LEU A 79 -20.92 26.38 10.95
N VAL A 80 -21.58 27.24 10.17
CA VAL A 80 -20.91 28.26 9.36
C VAL A 80 -20.20 29.26 10.27
N ALA A 81 -20.87 29.82 11.27
CA ALA A 81 -20.28 30.79 12.19
C ALA A 81 -19.05 30.22 12.94
N ALA A 82 -19.06 28.93 13.26
CA ALA A 82 -17.93 28.25 13.91
C ALA A 82 -16.72 28.05 12.98
N PHE A 83 -16.92 27.69 11.71
CA PHE A 83 -15.84 27.19 10.84
C PHE A 83 -15.47 28.09 9.64
N ASP A 84 -16.30 29.08 9.27
CA ASP A 84 -16.10 29.93 8.07
C ASP A 84 -14.78 30.73 8.09
N ALA A 85 -14.14 30.91 9.26
CA ALA A 85 -12.82 31.54 9.35
C ALA A 85 -11.69 30.68 8.73
N ALA A 86 -11.74 29.36 8.87
CA ALA A 86 -10.67 28.44 8.42
C ALA A 86 -11.07 27.56 7.22
N TYR A 87 -12.36 27.27 7.08
CA TYR A 87 -12.91 26.35 6.08
C TYR A 87 -13.75 27.10 5.03
N ASP A 88 -13.59 26.73 3.77
CA ASP A 88 -14.63 26.96 2.75
C ASP A 88 -15.58 25.74 2.74
N ARG A 89 -16.71 25.84 2.04
CA ARG A 89 -17.73 24.76 2.03
C ARG A 89 -18.49 24.62 0.73
N PHE A 90 -18.96 23.41 0.47
CA PHE A 90 -20.09 23.17 -0.41
C PHE A 90 -21.33 22.87 0.44
N GLN A 91 -22.32 23.76 0.36
CA GLN A 91 -23.58 23.68 1.10
C GLN A 91 -24.75 23.60 0.09
N PRO A 92 -25.26 22.39 -0.19
CA PRO A 92 -26.49 22.18 -0.96
C PRO A 92 -27.66 23.07 -0.49
N THR A 93 -28.47 23.59 -1.42
CA THR A 93 -29.70 24.33 -1.08
C THR A 93 -30.94 23.42 -1.01
N ASN A 94 -30.77 22.16 -0.60
CA ASN A 94 -31.86 21.22 -0.39
C ASN A 94 -32.22 21.14 1.10
N GLY A 95 -33.40 20.58 1.41
CA GLY A 95 -33.98 20.64 2.76
C GLY A 95 -33.04 20.17 3.86
N SER A 96 -32.42 19.00 3.71
CA SER A 96 -31.33 18.52 4.58
C SER A 96 -30.01 18.54 3.80
N PRO A 97 -29.17 19.58 3.91
CA PRO A 97 -27.90 19.62 3.21
C PRO A 97 -26.95 18.52 3.68
N LYS A 98 -26.10 18.08 2.76
CA LYS A 98 -24.96 17.20 3.02
C LYS A 98 -23.70 18.05 2.92
N THR A 99 -23.59 19.03 3.80
CA THR A 99 -22.57 20.07 3.72
C THR A 99 -21.18 19.44 3.84
N ILE A 100 -20.27 19.85 2.97
CA ILE A 100 -18.86 19.45 2.98
C ILE A 100 -18.05 20.71 3.26
N PHE A 101 -17.30 20.73 4.35
CA PHE A 101 -16.35 21.78 4.70
C PHE A 101 -14.93 21.30 4.35
N PHE A 102 -14.07 22.21 3.90
CA PHE A 102 -12.66 21.92 3.57
C PHE A 102 -11.73 23.08 3.94
N ARG A 103 -10.59 22.76 4.55
CA ARG A 103 -9.64 23.73 5.11
C ARG A 103 -8.96 24.51 3.99
N ARG A 104 -9.14 25.84 3.95
CA ARG A 104 -8.60 26.69 2.87
C ARG A 104 -7.07 26.68 2.76
N ALA A 105 -6.38 26.36 3.85
CA ALA A 105 -4.92 26.24 3.87
C ALA A 105 -4.39 24.95 3.22
N ARG A 106 -5.26 23.93 3.03
CA ARG A 106 -4.89 22.62 2.48
C ARG A 106 -5.59 22.30 1.16
N PHE A 107 -6.82 22.76 0.97
CA PHE A 107 -7.64 22.41 -0.20
C PHE A 107 -8.22 23.65 -0.90
N GLU A 108 -8.16 23.63 -2.24
CA GLU A 108 -8.92 24.52 -3.13
C GLU A 108 -9.92 23.72 -3.97
N ARG A 109 -10.89 24.40 -4.61
CA ARG A 109 -11.80 23.75 -5.56
C ARG A 109 -11.04 23.48 -6.86
N LEU A 110 -11.01 22.24 -7.32
CA LEU A 110 -10.28 21.86 -8.53
C LEU A 110 -10.88 22.49 -9.79
N ILE A 111 -12.21 22.64 -9.81
CA ILE A 111 -12.98 23.29 -10.88
C ILE A 111 -13.83 24.38 -10.23
N ALA A 112 -13.71 25.60 -10.75
CA ALA A 112 -14.46 26.75 -10.23
C ALA A 112 -15.91 26.77 -10.77
N PRO A 113 -16.92 27.10 -9.95
CA PRO A 113 -18.28 27.34 -10.45
C PRO A 113 -18.30 28.42 -11.56
N PRO A 114 -19.10 28.25 -12.62
CA PRO A 114 -20.27 27.37 -12.74
C PRO A 114 -20.01 26.03 -13.44
N GLU A 115 -18.76 25.63 -13.66
CA GLU A 115 -18.42 24.34 -14.29
C GLU A 115 -18.66 23.16 -13.33
N ASP A 116 -18.67 21.92 -13.85
CA ASP A 116 -19.01 20.68 -13.12
C ASP A 116 -17.93 20.25 -12.10
N GLY A 117 -17.72 21.09 -11.09
CA GLY A 117 -16.82 20.89 -9.96
C GLY A 117 -17.51 20.43 -8.66
N GLN A 118 -18.83 20.52 -8.58
CA GLN A 118 -19.62 20.17 -7.39
C GLN A 118 -21.09 19.93 -7.74
N GLY A 119 -21.81 19.14 -6.96
CA GLY A 119 -23.23 18.87 -7.24
C GLY A 119 -23.94 18.00 -6.21
N ILE A 120 -25.20 17.65 -6.52
CA ILE A 120 -26.07 16.83 -5.68
C ILE A 120 -26.69 15.76 -6.57
N ILE A 121 -26.75 14.52 -6.09
CA ILE A 121 -27.59 13.47 -6.67
C ILE A 121 -28.78 13.17 -5.75
N THR A 122 -29.92 12.82 -6.35
CA THR A 122 -31.06 12.23 -5.64
C THR A 122 -30.94 10.71 -5.72
N ILE A 123 -31.06 10.04 -4.58
CA ILE A 123 -31.06 8.58 -4.51
C ILE A 123 -32.48 8.10 -4.84
N PRO A 124 -32.68 7.17 -5.80
CA PRO A 124 -34.01 6.68 -6.15
C PRO A 124 -34.70 5.95 -4.99
N ASN A 125 -35.99 6.22 -4.80
CA ASN A 125 -36.84 5.48 -3.86
C ASN A 125 -37.51 4.30 -4.58
N PRO A 126 -37.23 3.03 -4.21
CA PRO A 126 -37.86 1.86 -4.84
C PRO A 126 -39.27 1.56 -4.33
N TYR A 127 -39.68 2.16 -3.22
CA TYR A 127 -40.89 1.78 -2.51
C TYR A 127 -42.13 2.53 -3.03
N ALA A 128 -43.30 1.89 -2.92
CA ALA A 128 -44.58 2.54 -3.15
C ALA A 128 -44.97 3.43 -1.96
N GLU A 129 -45.82 4.45 -2.18
CA GLU A 129 -46.23 5.45 -1.17
C GLU A 129 -46.85 4.86 0.11
N ASP A 130 -47.38 3.63 0.05
CA ASP A 130 -48.01 2.92 1.17
C ASP A 130 -47.06 1.98 1.93
N HIS A 131 -45.80 1.85 1.48
CA HIS A 131 -44.80 1.01 2.14
C HIS A 131 -44.18 1.71 3.35
N ALA A 132 -43.90 0.98 4.43
CA ALA A 132 -43.36 1.53 5.68
C ALA A 132 -42.01 2.26 5.52
N CYS A 133 -41.21 1.90 4.52
CA CYS A 133 -39.95 2.58 4.20
C CYS A 133 -40.11 3.80 3.26
N PHE A 134 -41.29 4.10 2.72
CA PHE A 134 -41.41 5.12 1.68
C PHE A 134 -40.86 6.48 2.11
N ASP A 135 -41.34 7.02 3.24
CA ASP A 135 -40.88 8.30 3.78
C ASP A 135 -39.40 8.26 4.20
N ASN A 136 -38.93 7.09 4.63
CA ASN A 136 -37.54 6.89 5.05
C ASN A 136 -36.56 6.95 3.87
N ALA A 137 -36.96 6.46 2.70
CA ALA A 137 -36.16 6.44 1.47
C ALA A 137 -36.39 7.67 0.57
N ASN A 138 -37.51 8.36 0.71
CA ASN A 138 -37.85 9.51 -0.11
C ASN A 138 -36.92 10.71 0.15
N GLY A 139 -36.51 11.41 -0.91
CA GLY A 139 -35.70 12.64 -0.82
C GLY A 139 -34.26 12.45 -0.31
N ARG A 140 -33.76 11.21 -0.20
CA ARG A 140 -32.35 10.93 0.16
C ARG A 140 -31.42 11.44 -0.95
N THR A 141 -30.26 11.97 -0.55
CA THR A 141 -29.32 12.65 -1.45
C THR A 141 -27.87 12.39 -1.03
N ALA A 142 -26.97 12.52 -1.99
CA ALA A 142 -25.54 12.68 -1.73
C ALA A 142 -25.04 13.97 -2.39
N ALA A 143 -24.14 14.68 -1.71
CA ALA A 143 -23.46 15.87 -2.22
C ALA A 143 -22.03 15.52 -2.59
N TRP A 144 -21.46 16.19 -3.59
CA TRP A 144 -20.09 15.96 -4.03
C TRP A 144 -19.37 17.24 -4.42
N ILE A 145 -18.05 17.24 -4.30
CA ILE A 145 -17.15 18.32 -4.72
C ILE A 145 -15.79 17.76 -5.15
N LYS A 146 -15.19 18.36 -6.19
CA LYS A 146 -13.82 18.10 -6.64
C LYS A 146 -12.88 19.12 -6.00
N LEU A 147 -11.96 18.64 -5.17
CA LEU A 147 -10.95 19.46 -4.48
C LEU A 147 -9.55 19.15 -5.04
N ARG A 148 -8.65 20.11 -4.91
CA ARG A 148 -7.21 19.92 -5.13
C ARG A 148 -6.49 20.10 -3.81
N ASP A 149 -5.66 19.13 -3.44
CA ASP A 149 -4.72 19.26 -2.34
C ASP A 149 -3.60 20.23 -2.77
N LEU A 150 -3.38 21.28 -1.98
CA LEU A 150 -2.38 22.31 -2.23
C LEU A 150 -0.95 21.86 -1.90
N VAL A 151 -0.78 20.78 -1.14
CA VAL A 151 0.54 20.24 -0.76
C VAL A 151 1.02 19.22 -1.79
N SER A 152 0.23 18.19 -2.10
CA SER A 152 0.62 17.18 -3.11
C SER A 152 0.21 17.53 -4.54
N GLY A 153 -0.62 18.56 -4.73
CA GLY A 153 -1.19 18.91 -6.03
C GLY A 153 -2.27 17.95 -6.55
N ARG A 154 -2.53 16.83 -5.87
CA ARG A 154 -3.48 15.78 -6.29
C ARG A 154 -4.93 16.25 -6.24
N GLY A 155 -5.75 15.74 -7.16
CA GLY A 155 -7.19 15.97 -7.21
C GLY A 155 -7.98 14.87 -6.48
N TYR A 156 -9.05 15.27 -5.77
CA TYR A 156 -9.94 14.38 -5.03
C TYR A 156 -11.41 14.67 -5.31
N LEU A 157 -12.19 13.63 -5.59
CA LEU A 157 -13.65 13.64 -5.51
C LEU A 157 -14.08 13.31 -4.07
N ILE A 158 -14.68 14.28 -3.39
CA ILE A 158 -15.26 14.11 -2.05
C ILE A 158 -16.77 13.91 -2.19
N VAL A 159 -17.33 12.88 -1.56
CA VAL A 159 -18.77 12.58 -1.56
C VAL A 159 -19.29 12.44 -0.13
N ASN A 160 -20.35 13.16 0.20
CA ASN A 160 -21.08 13.10 1.47
C ASN A 160 -22.48 12.53 1.25
N ALA A 161 -22.75 11.34 1.79
CA ALA A 161 -24.03 10.64 1.65
C ALA A 161 -24.85 10.61 2.96
N HIS A 162 -26.17 10.52 2.82
CA HIS A 162 -27.07 10.04 3.88
C HIS A 162 -28.22 9.29 3.23
N VAL A 163 -28.24 7.97 3.40
CA VAL A 163 -29.14 7.05 2.69
C VAL A 163 -30.39 6.72 3.53
N ALA A 164 -31.21 5.75 3.09
CA ALA A 164 -32.47 5.40 3.75
C ALA A 164 -32.27 4.73 5.12
N HIS A 165 -32.89 5.29 6.17
CA HIS A 165 -32.84 4.78 7.54
C HIS A 165 -33.97 3.79 7.88
N GLY A 166 -33.75 2.92 8.86
CA GLY A 166 -34.75 1.96 9.36
C GLY A 166 -34.54 0.54 8.85
N ALA A 167 -35.05 -0.45 9.58
CA ALA A 167 -34.68 -1.85 9.40
C ALA A 167 -35.11 -2.42 8.04
N ASP A 168 -36.36 -2.17 7.62
CA ASP A 168 -36.94 -2.72 6.37
C ASP A 168 -36.48 -1.99 5.08
N CYS A 169 -35.49 -1.09 5.18
CA CYS A 169 -35.11 -0.15 4.12
C CYS A 169 -33.92 -0.57 3.23
N TYR A 170 -33.46 -1.81 3.36
CA TYR A 170 -32.26 -2.35 2.68
C TYR A 170 -32.28 -2.15 1.14
N GLN A 171 -33.44 -2.29 0.48
CA GLN A 171 -33.52 -2.13 -0.98
C GLN A 171 -33.17 -0.71 -1.44
N ALA A 172 -33.53 0.31 -0.66
CA ALA A 172 -33.14 1.70 -0.95
C ALA A 172 -31.65 1.96 -0.65
N ARG A 173 -31.06 1.24 0.31
CA ARG A 173 -29.62 1.31 0.60
C ARG A 173 -28.78 0.64 -0.49
N ASN A 174 -29.19 -0.53 -0.98
CA ASN A 174 -28.52 -1.21 -2.10
C ASN A 174 -28.62 -0.39 -3.40
N ILE A 175 -29.75 0.29 -3.64
CA ILE A 175 -29.91 1.25 -4.74
C ILE A 175 -29.02 2.50 -4.54
N ALA A 176 -28.79 2.94 -3.30
CA ALA A 176 -27.86 4.03 -3.01
C ALA A 176 -26.42 3.68 -3.40
N ALA A 177 -25.96 2.44 -3.18
CA ALA A 177 -24.63 2.00 -3.65
C ALA A 177 -24.48 2.18 -5.17
N ASN A 178 -25.49 1.74 -5.95
CA ASN A 178 -25.48 1.91 -7.41
C ASN A 178 -25.45 3.39 -7.82
N ALA A 179 -26.29 4.24 -7.20
CA ALA A 179 -26.33 5.68 -7.49
C ALA A 179 -25.01 6.40 -7.11
N LEU A 180 -24.35 5.96 -6.04
CA LEU A 180 -23.02 6.45 -5.65
C LEU A 180 -21.94 5.98 -6.63
N HIS A 181 -22.01 4.75 -7.14
CA HIS A 181 -21.09 4.26 -8.16
C HIS A 181 -21.24 4.97 -9.51
N GLU A 182 -22.48 5.23 -9.95
CA GLU A 182 -22.76 6.04 -11.15
C GLU A 182 -22.18 7.45 -11.01
N LEU A 183 -22.35 8.08 -9.84
CA LEU A 183 -21.76 9.39 -9.53
C LEU A 183 -20.23 9.35 -9.58
N ILE A 184 -19.59 8.38 -8.92
CA ILE A 184 -18.13 8.28 -8.87
C ILE A 184 -17.59 8.06 -10.30
N ALA A 185 -18.13 7.09 -11.04
CA ALA A 185 -17.71 6.81 -12.41
C ALA A 185 -17.85 8.01 -13.36
N ALA A 186 -18.85 8.88 -13.12
CA ALA A 186 -19.06 10.10 -13.90
C ALA A 186 -18.18 11.30 -13.48
N GLN A 187 -17.55 11.26 -12.29
CA GLN A 187 -16.91 12.44 -11.70
C GLN A 187 -15.47 12.21 -11.18
N SER A 188 -14.96 10.98 -11.12
CA SER A 188 -13.63 10.67 -10.55
C SER A 188 -12.52 10.44 -11.57
N GLU A 189 -12.70 10.79 -12.85
CA GLU A 189 -11.66 10.61 -13.87
C GLU A 189 -10.37 11.37 -13.49
N GLY A 190 -9.29 10.63 -13.21
CA GLY A 190 -8.01 11.18 -12.75
C GLY A 190 -8.00 11.73 -11.32
N LEU A 191 -9.01 11.41 -10.50
CA LEU A 191 -9.14 11.88 -9.11
C LEU A 191 -9.18 10.72 -8.12
N GLY A 192 -8.47 10.85 -7.01
CA GLY A 192 -8.69 9.99 -5.85
C GLY A 192 -10.11 10.19 -5.30
N VAL A 193 -10.71 9.16 -4.71
CA VAL A 193 -12.08 9.24 -4.17
C VAL A 193 -12.06 9.14 -2.66
N VAL A 194 -12.83 10.02 -1.99
CA VAL A 194 -13.22 9.88 -0.59
C VAL A 194 -14.75 9.94 -0.51
N LEU A 195 -15.36 8.81 -0.16
CA LEU A 195 -16.80 8.73 0.11
C LEU A 195 -17.00 8.56 1.61
N PHE A 196 -17.82 9.41 2.24
CA PHE A 196 -18.19 9.24 3.63
C PHE A 196 -19.66 9.58 3.88
N GLY A 197 -20.18 9.16 5.02
CA GLY A 197 -21.54 9.49 5.43
C GLY A 197 -22.16 8.50 6.40
N ASP A 198 -23.40 8.78 6.75
CA ASP A 198 -24.28 7.86 7.45
C ASP A 198 -24.99 6.97 6.42
N LEU A 199 -24.56 5.71 6.37
CA LEU A 199 -25.07 4.67 5.47
C LEU A 199 -26.24 3.88 6.08
N ASN A 200 -26.61 4.11 7.35
CA ASN A 200 -27.78 3.49 7.99
C ASN A 200 -27.87 1.94 7.87
N ALA A 201 -26.73 1.28 7.69
CA ALA A 201 -26.57 -0.17 7.60
C ALA A 201 -25.39 -0.59 8.47
N ASP A 202 -25.49 -1.75 9.12
CA ASP A 202 -24.40 -2.40 9.83
C ASP A 202 -24.33 -3.87 9.37
N PRO A 203 -23.39 -4.25 8.47
CA PRO A 203 -23.28 -5.63 7.97
C PRO A 203 -22.98 -6.67 9.06
N GLN A 204 -22.55 -6.24 10.26
CA GLN A 204 -22.27 -7.11 11.39
C GLN A 204 -23.48 -7.25 12.33
N ASN A 205 -24.54 -6.45 12.11
CA ASN A 205 -25.81 -6.51 12.81
C ASN A 205 -26.97 -6.18 11.83
N PRO A 206 -27.18 -7.01 10.78
CA PRO A 206 -28.18 -6.75 9.74
C PRO A 206 -29.60 -6.76 10.34
N GLY A 207 -30.28 -5.61 10.28
CA GLY A 207 -31.43 -5.32 11.16
C GLY A 207 -32.65 -6.21 10.96
N ALA A 208 -33.30 -6.13 9.80
CA ALA A 208 -34.52 -6.91 9.48
C ALA A 208 -34.34 -7.90 8.32
N SER A 209 -33.25 -7.78 7.55
CA SER A 209 -32.86 -8.72 6.50
C SER A 209 -31.34 -8.76 6.40
N ASP A 210 -30.81 -9.94 6.08
CA ASP A 210 -29.41 -10.15 5.72
C ASP A 210 -29.07 -9.59 4.32
N ASP A 211 -30.08 -9.14 3.55
CA ASP A 211 -29.94 -8.57 2.19
C ASP A 211 -29.41 -7.10 2.16
N ASP A 212 -28.87 -6.57 3.26
CA ASP A 212 -28.46 -5.16 3.40
C ASP A 212 -26.99 -4.90 2.99
N ASP A 213 -26.70 -5.23 1.73
CA ASP A 213 -25.36 -5.30 1.16
C ASP A 213 -24.72 -3.94 0.82
N ILE A 214 -25.24 -2.78 1.25
CA ILE A 214 -24.76 -1.45 0.77
C ILE A 214 -23.23 -1.27 0.92
N VAL A 215 -22.64 -1.76 2.01
CA VAL A 215 -21.19 -1.62 2.26
C VAL A 215 -20.39 -2.54 1.33
N GLU A 216 -20.81 -3.79 1.19
CA GLU A 216 -20.21 -4.81 0.34
C GLU A 216 -20.36 -4.46 -1.16
N LEU A 217 -21.50 -3.89 -1.55
CA LEU A 217 -21.75 -3.33 -2.89
C LEU A 217 -20.79 -2.16 -3.17
N LEU A 218 -20.59 -1.25 -2.22
CA LEU A 218 -19.64 -0.14 -2.38
C LEU A 218 -18.18 -0.62 -2.53
N GLU A 219 -17.80 -1.73 -1.89
CA GLU A 219 -16.47 -2.35 -2.03
C GLU A 219 -16.32 -3.26 -3.27
N ALA A 220 -17.40 -3.47 -4.04
CA ALA A 220 -17.37 -4.28 -5.24
C ALA A 220 -16.47 -3.64 -6.33
N PRO A 221 -15.71 -4.43 -7.10
CA PRO A 221 -14.91 -3.91 -8.21
C PRO A 221 -15.78 -3.20 -9.26
N GLN A 222 -15.40 -1.97 -9.63
CA GLN A 222 -16.03 -1.21 -10.70
C GLN A 222 -15.06 -1.04 -11.88
N PRO A 223 -15.54 -0.74 -13.10
CA PRO A 223 -14.65 -0.38 -14.21
C PRO A 223 -13.81 0.86 -13.86
N GLY A 224 -12.50 0.67 -13.70
CA GLY A 224 -11.53 1.75 -13.46
C GLY A 224 -11.31 2.16 -12.00
N TYR A 225 -12.07 1.64 -11.03
CA TYR A 225 -11.83 1.90 -9.60
C TYR A 225 -12.43 0.82 -8.69
N ARG A 226 -12.00 0.80 -7.43
CA ARG A 226 -12.62 0.04 -6.35
C ARG A 226 -12.46 0.81 -5.05
N LEU A 227 -13.46 0.74 -4.17
CA LEU A 227 -13.41 1.37 -2.85
C LEU A 227 -13.00 0.37 -1.76
N ALA A 228 -12.37 0.86 -0.70
CA ALA A 228 -12.18 0.14 0.56
C ALA A 228 -12.61 1.01 1.75
N ARG A 229 -13.31 0.39 2.70
CA ARG A 229 -13.75 1.02 3.95
C ARG A 229 -12.57 1.24 4.91
N SER A 230 -12.59 2.36 5.62
CA SER A 230 -11.54 2.79 6.56
C SER A 230 -11.33 1.84 7.74
N ALA A 231 -12.36 1.08 8.14
CA ALA A 231 -12.28 0.09 9.21
C ALA A 231 -13.11 -1.17 8.91
N ARG A 232 -12.43 -2.32 8.89
CA ARG A 232 -13.00 -3.66 8.65
C ARG A 232 -13.20 -4.41 9.97
N HIS A 233 -14.34 -4.31 10.65
CA HIS A 233 -14.50 -4.98 11.94
C HIS A 233 -14.87 -6.47 11.78
N SER A 234 -14.40 -7.29 12.72
CA SER A 234 -14.62 -8.74 12.73
C SER A 234 -15.37 -9.13 14.02
N GLY A 235 -16.48 -9.85 13.88
CA GLY A 235 -17.43 -10.11 14.98
C GLY A 235 -18.45 -8.98 15.14
N ASP A 236 -19.33 -9.13 16.13
CA ASP A 236 -20.47 -8.24 16.35
C ASP A 236 -20.05 -6.79 16.63
N THR A 237 -20.88 -5.82 16.23
CA THR A 237 -20.72 -4.42 16.66
C THR A 237 -21.00 -4.32 18.16
N THR A 238 -20.07 -3.74 18.91
CA THR A 238 -20.13 -3.61 20.37
C THR A 238 -20.34 -2.15 20.76
N ALA A 239 -20.47 -1.89 22.08
CA ALA A 239 -20.43 -0.55 22.63
C ALA A 239 -19.28 0.27 22.01
N ASP A 240 -18.04 -0.21 22.13
CA ASP A 240 -16.82 0.52 21.74
C ASP A 240 -16.66 0.69 20.21
N THR A 241 -17.26 -0.18 19.40
CA THR A 241 -17.17 -0.12 17.93
C THR A 241 -18.38 0.48 17.23
N ALA A 242 -19.48 0.76 17.94
CA ALA A 242 -20.63 1.49 17.40
C ALA A 242 -20.27 2.93 16.99
N THR A 243 -20.94 3.44 15.97
CA THR A 243 -20.92 4.86 15.57
C THR A 243 -22.26 5.54 15.89
N PHE A 244 -23.36 4.78 15.92
CA PHE A 244 -24.64 5.23 16.47
C PHE A 244 -24.68 5.04 17.99
N ASN A 245 -24.95 6.12 18.70
CA ASN A 245 -25.18 6.13 20.14
C ASN A 245 -26.67 5.95 20.46
N SER A 246 -27.15 4.70 20.39
CA SER A 246 -28.51 4.36 20.84
C SER A 246 -28.79 4.71 22.31
N ALA A 247 -27.74 4.90 23.12
CA ALA A 247 -27.85 5.27 24.53
C ALA A 247 -27.94 6.79 24.79
N TRP A 248 -28.02 7.62 23.73
CA TRP A 248 -27.96 9.10 23.80
C TRP A 248 -28.88 9.75 24.83
N LYS A 249 -30.07 9.19 25.07
CA LYS A 249 -31.07 9.70 26.04
C LYS A 249 -31.40 8.75 27.20
N GLY A 250 -30.66 7.66 27.34
CA GLY A 250 -30.90 6.65 28.37
C GLY A 250 -30.24 5.31 28.03
N PRO A 251 -30.10 4.37 28.99
CA PRO A 251 -29.37 3.13 28.77
C PRO A 251 -29.92 2.31 27.60
N SER A 252 -29.02 1.79 26.77
CA SER A 252 -29.31 0.93 25.63
C SER A 252 -28.18 -0.09 25.44
N ASP A 253 -28.53 -1.27 24.95
CA ASP A 253 -27.66 -2.38 24.56
C ASP A 253 -27.63 -2.63 23.04
N ASN A 254 -28.37 -1.82 22.26
CA ASN A 254 -28.36 -1.89 20.80
C ASN A 254 -27.17 -1.11 20.23
N PHE A 255 -26.23 -1.80 19.57
CA PHE A 255 -25.03 -1.18 19.02
C PHE A 255 -25.01 -1.31 17.50
N SER A 256 -24.74 -0.20 16.81
CA SER A 256 -24.70 -0.15 15.36
C SER A 256 -23.60 0.77 14.86
N ARG A 257 -22.89 0.32 13.82
CA ARG A 257 -21.94 1.09 13.04
C ARG A 257 -22.65 1.50 11.75
N LEU A 258 -23.08 2.76 11.69
CA LEU A 258 -23.84 3.31 10.57
C LEU A 258 -23.01 4.31 9.74
N ASP A 259 -21.94 4.87 10.33
CA ASP A 259 -21.12 5.93 9.76
C ASP A 259 -19.81 5.36 9.20
N TYR A 260 -19.55 5.63 7.92
CA TYR A 260 -18.44 5.05 7.18
C TYR A 260 -17.62 6.09 6.42
N ILE A 261 -16.36 5.73 6.15
CA ILE A 261 -15.43 6.44 5.27
C ILE A 261 -14.81 5.39 4.35
N PHE A 262 -14.71 5.69 3.05
CA PHE A 262 -14.12 4.84 2.02
C PHE A 262 -13.12 5.64 1.19
N THR A 263 -12.07 4.98 0.72
CA THR A 263 -11.11 5.52 -0.26
C THR A 263 -11.04 4.66 -1.52
N ALA A 264 -10.67 5.25 -2.66
CA ALA A 264 -10.27 4.48 -3.84
C ALA A 264 -8.93 3.76 -3.59
N ILE A 265 -8.91 2.43 -3.76
CA ILE A 265 -7.75 1.61 -3.35
C ILE A 265 -6.47 1.88 -4.12
N ALA A 266 -6.58 2.40 -5.35
CA ALA A 266 -5.46 2.73 -6.22
C ALA A 266 -4.72 4.01 -5.77
N ASP A 267 -5.45 4.93 -5.16
CA ASP A 267 -4.96 6.27 -4.89
C ASP A 267 -4.54 6.47 -3.44
N ALA A 268 -5.30 5.88 -2.51
CA ALA A 268 -5.25 6.23 -1.10
C ALA A 268 -5.70 5.09 -0.18
N THR A 269 -5.13 5.07 1.02
CA THR A 269 -5.61 4.25 2.13
C THR A 269 -5.90 5.08 3.37
N THR A 270 -6.68 4.49 4.28
CA THR A 270 -6.82 5.01 5.64
C THR A 270 -5.64 4.60 6.51
N TYR A 271 -5.06 5.61 7.14
CA TYR A 271 -4.18 5.56 8.29
C TYR A 271 -4.95 6.10 9.51
N HIS A 272 -4.86 5.44 10.67
CA HIS A 272 -5.50 5.89 11.92
C HIS A 272 -7.00 6.26 11.81
N GLN A 273 -7.88 5.29 12.06
CA GLN A 273 -9.33 5.51 12.19
C GLN A 273 -9.72 5.72 13.66
N SER A 274 -10.54 6.73 13.94
CA SER A 274 -11.09 7.00 15.26
C SER A 274 -12.62 7.17 15.23
N VAL A 275 -13.27 6.76 16.32
CA VAL A 275 -14.66 7.10 16.62
C VAL A 275 -14.64 7.98 17.87
N ASP A 276 -15.09 9.23 17.74
CA ASP A 276 -15.09 10.18 18.84
C ASP A 276 -16.35 10.02 19.69
N ARG A 277 -16.13 9.43 20.87
CA ARG A 277 -17.17 9.04 21.82
C ARG A 277 -17.24 9.95 23.05
N ARG A 278 -16.58 11.11 23.02
CA ARG A 278 -16.49 12.00 24.19
C ARG A 278 -17.86 12.55 24.58
N GLU A 279 -18.04 12.74 25.89
CA GLU A 279 -19.10 13.59 26.43
C GLU A 279 -18.57 15.01 26.60
N VAL A 280 -19.43 15.99 26.30
CA VAL A 280 -19.24 17.41 26.61
C VAL A 280 -20.32 17.78 27.62
N ASP A 281 -19.92 18.34 28.76
CA ASP A 281 -20.80 18.66 29.90
C ASP A 281 -21.71 17.50 30.38
N GLY A 282 -21.24 16.25 30.22
CA GLY A 282 -21.94 15.04 30.66
C GLY A 282 -23.05 14.55 29.72
N ILE A 283 -23.05 15.02 28.47
CA ILE A 283 -23.84 14.43 27.38
C ILE A 283 -22.98 14.22 26.13
N THR A 284 -23.38 13.26 25.29
CA THR A 284 -22.83 13.12 23.94
C THR A 284 -23.49 14.17 23.02
N PRO A 285 -22.73 14.97 22.23
CA PRO A 285 -23.32 16.12 21.51
C PRO A 285 -24.29 15.78 20.38
N SER A 286 -24.30 14.52 19.92
CA SER A 286 -25.24 13.96 18.94
C SER A 286 -25.56 12.51 19.33
N ASP A 287 -26.61 11.94 18.74
CA ASP A 287 -26.91 10.50 18.83
C ASP A 287 -26.09 9.65 17.86
N HIS A 288 -25.23 10.27 17.04
CA HIS A 288 -24.09 9.62 16.42
C HIS A 288 -22.78 10.12 17.06
N PHE A 289 -21.71 9.36 16.83
CA PHE A 289 -20.34 9.70 17.16
C PHE A 289 -19.62 10.24 15.92
N GLY A 290 -18.69 11.18 16.11
CA GLY A 290 -17.87 11.66 15.00
C GLY A 290 -16.92 10.58 14.52
N VAL A 291 -16.98 10.17 13.25
CA VAL A 291 -16.04 9.18 12.69
C VAL A 291 -14.99 9.92 11.88
N ALA A 292 -13.73 9.72 12.24
CA ALA A 292 -12.59 10.31 11.54
C ALA A 292 -11.61 9.24 11.04
N ALA A 293 -10.90 9.59 9.99
CA ALA A 293 -9.83 8.80 9.38
C ALA A 293 -8.75 9.74 8.87
N THR A 294 -7.50 9.29 8.84
CA THR A 294 -6.43 10.02 8.15
C THR A 294 -6.20 9.35 6.80
N ILE A 295 -6.10 10.13 5.72
CA ILE A 295 -5.98 9.63 4.35
C ILE A 295 -4.58 9.99 3.82
N ARG A 296 -3.91 9.03 3.19
CA ARG A 296 -2.61 9.16 2.53
C ARG A 296 -2.56 8.27 1.30
N THR A 297 -1.52 8.40 0.45
CA THR A 297 -1.29 7.50 -0.68
C THR A 297 -1.31 6.03 -0.23
N ALA A 298 -1.86 5.15 -1.08
CA ALA A 298 -1.75 3.70 -0.86
C ALA A 298 -0.27 3.28 -0.90
N PRO A 299 0.18 2.34 -0.04
CA PRO A 299 1.59 1.94 -0.02
C PRO A 299 1.98 1.10 -1.25
N PHE A 300 1.03 0.30 -1.76
CA PHE A 300 1.26 -0.63 -2.88
C PHE A 300 0.23 -0.45 -4.00
N SER A 301 0.57 -0.91 -5.20
CA SER A 301 -0.32 -0.95 -6.36
C SER A 301 -1.60 -1.74 -6.04
N PRO A 302 -2.76 -1.36 -6.62
CA PRO A 302 -4.02 -2.05 -6.37
C PRO A 302 -4.09 -3.43 -7.05
N ASP A 303 -3.49 -3.52 -8.23
CA ASP A 303 -3.45 -4.72 -9.08
C ASP A 303 -2.04 -5.31 -9.07
N PRO A 304 -1.89 -6.65 -9.01
CA PRO A 304 -0.59 -7.29 -8.99
C PRO A 304 -0.03 -7.54 -10.39
N LEU A 305 1.30 -7.54 -10.48
CA LEU A 305 2.03 -8.28 -11.50
C LEU A 305 1.99 -9.78 -11.14
N LEU A 306 1.66 -10.62 -12.13
CA LEU A 306 1.50 -12.06 -11.95
C LEU A 306 2.68 -12.82 -12.55
N ASP A 307 3.20 -13.79 -11.80
CA ASP A 307 4.17 -14.77 -12.28
C ASP A 307 3.76 -16.17 -11.81
N ASP A 308 3.64 -17.13 -12.73
CA ASP A 308 3.22 -18.51 -12.45
C ASP A 308 4.36 -19.54 -12.54
N ARG A 309 5.61 -19.08 -12.61
CA ARG A 309 6.77 -19.92 -12.97
C ARG A 309 7.53 -20.39 -11.74
N GLY A 310 7.57 -21.72 -11.56
CA GLY A 310 8.32 -22.39 -10.51
C GLY A 310 7.55 -22.59 -9.20
N ASP A 311 6.39 -21.96 -9.05
CA ASP A 311 5.76 -21.71 -7.75
C ASP A 311 4.86 -22.84 -7.22
N GLY A 312 5.12 -24.09 -7.62
CA GLY A 312 4.27 -25.24 -7.27
C GLY A 312 4.12 -25.46 -5.75
N PRO A 313 3.15 -26.28 -5.29
CA PRO A 313 2.95 -26.53 -3.86
C PRO A 313 4.10 -27.29 -3.16
N GLY A 314 5.12 -27.73 -3.90
CA GLY A 314 6.39 -28.26 -3.38
C GLY A 314 7.53 -27.24 -3.35
N ALA A 315 7.31 -26.03 -3.88
CA ALA A 315 8.30 -24.98 -3.98
C ALA A 315 8.55 -24.27 -2.65
N SER A 316 9.80 -23.87 -2.49
CA SER A 316 10.25 -22.85 -1.56
C SER A 316 10.67 -21.63 -2.38
N LEU A 317 10.42 -20.45 -1.83
CA LEU A 317 10.56 -19.17 -2.49
C LEU A 317 11.37 -18.22 -1.59
N ALA A 318 12.29 -17.47 -2.18
CA ALA A 318 13.02 -16.37 -1.56
C ALA A 318 13.21 -15.24 -2.59
N PHE A 319 13.55 -14.05 -2.10
CA PHE A 319 13.88 -12.88 -2.90
C PHE A 319 15.18 -12.28 -2.38
N ALA A 320 16.14 -12.04 -3.26
CA ALA A 320 17.43 -11.43 -2.95
C ALA A 320 18.10 -10.97 -4.26
N ASP A 321 18.82 -9.85 -4.25
CA ASP A 321 19.61 -9.41 -5.40
C ASP A 321 20.87 -10.29 -5.51
N VAL A 322 20.83 -11.28 -6.40
CA VAL A 322 21.96 -12.19 -6.68
C VAL A 322 22.64 -11.87 -8.01
N THR A 323 22.20 -10.80 -8.68
CA THR A 323 22.80 -10.24 -9.90
C THR A 323 23.62 -8.98 -9.63
N GLY A 324 23.43 -8.33 -8.49
CA GLY A 324 24.04 -7.05 -8.13
C GLY A 324 23.48 -5.85 -8.90
N ASP A 325 22.24 -5.94 -9.40
CA ASP A 325 21.60 -4.89 -10.21
C ASP A 325 20.73 -3.91 -9.40
N GLY A 326 20.54 -4.18 -8.11
CA GLY A 326 19.73 -3.41 -7.19
C GLY A 326 18.30 -3.92 -7.02
N ALA A 327 17.82 -4.85 -7.87
CA ALA A 327 16.51 -5.47 -7.75
C ALA A 327 16.64 -6.91 -7.21
N ALA A 328 15.73 -7.27 -6.31
CA ALA A 328 15.67 -8.62 -5.76
C ALA A 328 15.16 -9.62 -6.79
N ASP A 329 15.99 -10.61 -7.11
CA ASP A 329 15.65 -11.72 -8.00
C ASP A 329 14.69 -12.70 -7.32
N LYS A 330 13.94 -13.48 -8.10
CA LYS A 330 13.05 -14.53 -7.59
C LYS A 330 13.78 -15.87 -7.53
N LEU A 331 13.96 -16.44 -6.33
CA LEU A 331 14.71 -17.68 -6.11
C LEU A 331 13.79 -18.84 -5.71
N VAL A 332 13.81 -19.92 -6.49
CA VAL A 332 12.86 -21.04 -6.38
C VAL A 332 13.58 -22.39 -6.31
N TRP A 333 13.24 -23.23 -5.34
CA TRP A 333 13.72 -24.63 -5.25
C TRP A 333 12.65 -25.57 -4.69
N GLU A 334 12.73 -26.86 -5.04
CA GLU A 334 11.89 -27.92 -4.45
C GLU A 334 12.77 -28.94 -3.72
N LEU A 335 12.38 -29.36 -2.51
CA LEU A 335 13.17 -30.32 -1.73
C LEU A 335 12.81 -31.77 -2.10
N GLY A 336 13.73 -32.43 -2.82
CA GLY A 336 13.71 -33.86 -3.13
C GLY A 336 13.59 -34.18 -4.62
N GLY A 337 14.40 -35.15 -5.10
CA GLY A 337 14.54 -35.45 -6.52
C GLY A 337 15.74 -34.72 -7.13
N ASP A 338 15.62 -34.27 -8.38
CA ASP A 338 16.60 -33.36 -9.01
C ASP A 338 16.38 -31.93 -8.48
N ALA A 339 16.69 -31.74 -7.19
CA ALA A 339 16.41 -30.54 -6.41
C ALA A 339 17.32 -29.37 -6.83
N LEU A 340 16.96 -28.69 -7.92
CA LEU A 340 17.71 -27.55 -8.46
C LEU A 340 17.13 -26.20 -8.00
N LEU A 341 18.01 -25.32 -7.54
CA LEU A 341 17.75 -23.88 -7.41
C LEU A 341 17.59 -23.27 -8.81
N ARG A 342 16.55 -22.45 -8.97
CA ARG A 342 16.32 -21.60 -10.14
C ARG A 342 16.26 -20.15 -9.68
N VAL A 343 17.13 -19.33 -10.24
CA VAL A 343 17.10 -17.88 -10.09
C VAL A 343 16.39 -17.32 -11.31
N TYR A 344 15.33 -16.55 -11.14
CA TYR A 344 14.71 -15.78 -12.21
C TYR A 344 15.10 -14.31 -11.99
N PRO A 345 16.04 -13.77 -12.79
CA PRO A 345 16.53 -12.40 -12.59
C PRO A 345 15.41 -11.37 -12.68
N SER A 346 15.46 -10.26 -11.95
CA SER A 346 14.51 -9.17 -12.17
C SER A 346 14.66 -8.50 -13.55
N ASP A 347 13.63 -7.79 -14.00
CA ASP A 347 13.67 -6.87 -15.14
C ASP A 347 13.75 -5.38 -14.74
N GLY A 348 13.86 -5.09 -13.42
CA GLY A 348 13.83 -3.72 -12.88
C GLY A 348 12.49 -3.02 -13.08
N ALA A 349 11.42 -3.78 -13.35
CA ALA A 349 10.05 -3.28 -13.52
C ALA A 349 9.01 -4.25 -12.92
N GLY A 350 9.43 -5.00 -11.88
CA GLY A 350 8.60 -5.90 -11.09
C GLY A 350 8.26 -7.24 -11.77
N ARG A 351 8.99 -7.66 -12.80
CA ARG A 351 8.85 -8.98 -13.44
C ARG A 351 10.19 -9.69 -13.46
N PHE A 352 10.16 -10.97 -13.82
CA PHE A 352 11.37 -11.80 -13.84
C PHE A 352 11.69 -12.33 -15.25
N GLY A 353 12.96 -12.54 -15.54
CA GLY A 353 13.49 -13.11 -16.78
C GLY A 353 13.32 -14.63 -16.91
N ASP A 354 14.03 -15.25 -17.85
CA ASP A 354 14.16 -16.72 -17.93
C ASP A 354 15.14 -17.22 -16.85
N PRO A 355 14.92 -18.42 -16.26
CA PRO A 355 15.69 -18.86 -15.10
C PRO A 355 17.11 -19.33 -15.41
N VAL A 356 18.05 -18.91 -14.56
CA VAL A 356 19.41 -19.45 -14.43
C VAL A 356 19.41 -20.61 -13.41
N VAL A 357 20.27 -21.60 -13.61
CA VAL A 357 20.39 -22.76 -12.70
C VAL A 357 21.41 -22.45 -11.60
N GLY A 358 20.93 -22.31 -10.35
CA GLY A 358 21.74 -22.00 -9.17
C GLY A 358 22.34 -23.23 -8.47
N GLY A 359 22.30 -24.41 -9.09
CA GLY A 359 22.88 -25.67 -8.59
C GLY A 359 21.95 -26.55 -7.75
N ASP A 360 22.45 -27.72 -7.34
CA ASP A 360 21.73 -28.71 -6.50
C ASP A 360 21.49 -28.18 -5.09
N VAL A 361 20.39 -28.56 -4.42
CA VAL A 361 20.00 -28.11 -3.07
C VAL A 361 19.71 -29.31 -2.16
N ASP A 362 20.51 -29.45 -1.09
CA ASP A 362 20.47 -30.59 -0.16
C ASP A 362 19.89 -30.25 1.24
N GLY A 363 19.46 -29.01 1.49
CA GLY A 363 19.10 -28.58 2.85
C GLY A 363 18.36 -27.25 2.95
N GLY A 364 18.57 -26.57 4.09
CA GLY A 364 18.08 -25.20 4.29
C GLY A 364 18.96 -24.21 3.52
N LEU A 365 18.32 -23.19 2.96
CA LEU A 365 18.91 -22.24 2.02
C LEU A 365 18.62 -20.80 2.48
N TRP A 366 19.62 -19.95 2.44
CA TRP A 366 19.55 -18.51 2.72
C TRP A 366 20.34 -17.74 1.67
N PHE A 367 20.02 -16.46 1.49
CA PHE A 367 20.71 -15.57 0.57
C PHE A 367 21.05 -14.27 1.29
N ALA A 368 22.33 -13.87 1.27
CA ALA A 368 22.81 -12.60 1.81
C ALA A 368 24.25 -12.35 1.34
N ASP A 369 24.62 -11.11 1.08
CA ASP A 369 25.99 -10.72 0.75
C ASP A 369 26.88 -10.88 1.99
N VAL A 370 27.61 -12.00 2.12
CA VAL A 370 28.45 -12.30 3.29
C VAL A 370 29.94 -12.03 3.03
N ASP A 371 30.31 -11.66 1.80
CA ASP A 371 31.69 -11.32 1.43
C ASP A 371 31.93 -9.84 1.06
N GLY A 372 30.85 -9.06 0.90
CA GLY A 372 30.84 -7.61 0.72
C GLY A 372 30.98 -7.16 -0.73
N ASP A 373 30.63 -8.00 -1.72
CA ASP A 373 30.76 -7.67 -3.15
C ASP A 373 29.52 -6.99 -3.75
N GLY A 374 28.41 -6.91 -3.00
CA GLY A 374 27.14 -6.33 -3.40
C GLY A 374 26.13 -7.33 -3.95
N CYS A 375 26.47 -8.61 -4.07
CA CYS A 375 25.61 -9.66 -4.61
C CYS A 375 25.30 -10.69 -3.50
N ALA A 376 24.03 -11.08 -3.36
CA ALA A 376 23.63 -11.97 -2.27
C ALA A 376 24.13 -13.42 -2.48
N ASP A 377 25.08 -13.85 -1.65
CA ASP A 377 25.64 -15.19 -1.69
C ASP A 377 24.62 -16.27 -1.34
N ARG A 378 24.80 -17.46 -1.92
CA ARG A 378 24.04 -18.65 -1.56
C ARG A 378 24.63 -19.30 -0.32
N ILE A 379 23.82 -19.48 0.72
CA ILE A 379 24.24 -20.07 2.00
C ILE A 379 23.43 -21.34 2.28
N ASP A 380 24.10 -22.49 2.25
CA ASP A 380 23.53 -23.81 2.52
C ASP A 380 23.81 -24.30 3.94
N ARG A 381 22.85 -25.00 4.55
CA ARG A 381 23.12 -25.87 5.71
C ARG A 381 23.32 -27.32 5.27
N ASP A 382 24.49 -27.86 5.58
CA ASP A 382 24.83 -29.26 5.43
C ASP A 382 23.88 -30.16 6.27
N PRO A 383 23.18 -31.14 5.67
CA PRO A 383 22.23 -32.00 6.39
C PRO A 383 22.90 -33.05 7.28
N ASP A 384 24.17 -33.40 7.05
CA ASP A 384 24.88 -34.44 7.80
C ASP A 384 25.53 -33.89 9.08
N ASP A 385 26.12 -32.68 9.03
CA ASP A 385 26.85 -32.09 10.16
C ASP A 385 26.37 -30.71 10.63
N GLY A 386 25.48 -30.03 9.89
CA GLY A 386 24.95 -28.71 10.24
C GLY A 386 25.91 -27.54 10.01
N ALA A 387 27.07 -27.77 9.36
CA ALA A 387 27.96 -26.71 8.93
C ALA A 387 27.29 -25.85 7.84
N LEU A 388 27.72 -24.58 7.76
CA LEU A 388 27.29 -23.69 6.68
C LEU A 388 28.29 -23.75 5.53
N ARG A 389 27.78 -23.69 4.30
CA ARG A 389 28.58 -23.60 3.08
C ARG A 389 28.12 -22.38 2.31
N VAL A 390 29.06 -21.52 1.91
CA VAL A 390 28.78 -20.29 1.15
C VAL A 390 29.24 -20.48 -0.29
N GLY A 391 28.30 -20.63 -1.22
CA GLY A 391 28.54 -20.55 -2.66
C GLY A 391 28.44 -19.10 -3.09
N ARG A 392 29.59 -18.48 -3.38
CA ARG A 392 29.65 -17.05 -3.70
C ARG A 392 28.83 -16.71 -4.94
N ALA A 393 28.12 -15.59 -4.94
CA ALA A 393 27.47 -15.08 -6.14
C ALA A 393 28.51 -14.75 -7.22
N LEU A 394 28.10 -14.82 -8.49
CA LEU A 394 28.90 -14.34 -9.63
C LEU A 394 28.32 -13.06 -10.25
N CYS A 395 27.34 -12.44 -9.59
CA CYS A 395 26.61 -11.25 -10.05
C CYS A 395 26.01 -11.44 -11.47
N ASP A 396 25.52 -12.65 -11.75
CA ASP A 396 24.84 -13.03 -12.99
C ASP A 396 23.68 -14.02 -12.79
N GLY A 397 23.23 -14.18 -11.53
CA GLY A 397 22.23 -15.18 -11.13
C GLY A 397 22.78 -16.61 -10.98
N SER A 398 24.10 -16.81 -11.11
CA SER A 398 24.78 -18.07 -10.80
C SER A 398 25.77 -17.93 -9.63
N PHE A 399 26.20 -19.09 -9.11
CA PHE A 399 27.06 -19.18 -7.93
C PHE A 399 28.29 -20.04 -8.22
N ASP A 400 29.41 -19.75 -7.57
CA ASP A 400 30.62 -20.59 -7.66
C ASP A 400 30.36 -21.99 -7.08
N ALA A 401 30.83 -23.00 -7.79
CA ALA A 401 30.84 -24.39 -7.33
C ALA A 401 31.80 -24.63 -6.15
N SER A 402 32.74 -23.71 -5.88
CA SER A 402 33.69 -23.82 -4.78
C SER A 402 33.19 -23.17 -3.48
N ALA A 403 32.21 -23.82 -2.83
CA ALA A 403 31.62 -23.29 -1.61
C ALA A 403 32.62 -23.23 -0.44
N ALA A 404 32.77 -22.04 0.17
CA ALA A 404 33.54 -21.86 1.38
C ALA A 404 32.82 -22.53 2.57
N ARG A 405 33.51 -23.43 3.29
CA ARG A 405 32.92 -24.10 4.46
C ARG A 405 33.13 -23.25 5.71
N GLY A 406 32.06 -22.69 6.25
CA GLY A 406 32.07 -21.97 7.52
C GLY A 406 32.30 -22.91 8.70
N ASP A 407 33.13 -22.48 9.65
CA ASP A 407 33.50 -23.28 10.84
C ASP A 407 32.36 -23.39 11.89
N VAL A 408 31.30 -22.58 11.76
CA VAL A 408 30.32 -22.36 12.82
C VAL A 408 29.05 -23.19 12.63
N VAL A 409 29.06 -24.41 13.18
CA VAL A 409 27.90 -25.33 13.17
C VAL A 409 26.71 -24.76 13.93
N ALA A 410 25.63 -24.45 13.22
CA ALA A 410 24.34 -24.18 13.82
C ALA A 410 23.65 -25.52 14.14
N GLY A 411 23.26 -25.74 15.40
CA GLY A 411 22.51 -26.95 15.78
C GLY A 411 21.24 -27.09 14.92
N ALA A 412 20.85 -28.31 14.56
CA ALA A 412 19.82 -28.56 13.55
C ALA A 412 18.45 -27.88 13.81
N GLY A 413 18.10 -27.61 15.07
CA GLY A 413 16.88 -26.88 15.47
C GLY A 413 16.98 -25.35 15.39
N ALA A 414 18.17 -24.77 15.13
CA ALA A 414 18.36 -23.34 15.07
C ALA A 414 17.78 -22.74 13.78
N ARG A 415 17.03 -21.65 13.95
CA ARG A 415 16.62 -20.72 12.90
C ARG A 415 17.76 -19.72 12.67
N LEU A 416 18.05 -19.41 11.41
CA LEU A 416 19.13 -18.52 11.01
C LEU A 416 18.59 -17.29 10.29
N TYR A 417 19.28 -16.18 10.50
CA TYR A 417 19.02 -14.87 9.94
C TYR A 417 20.36 -14.27 9.54
N PHE A 418 20.39 -13.55 8.43
CA PHE A 418 21.57 -12.88 7.90
C PHE A 418 21.21 -11.44 7.61
N ALA A 419 21.97 -10.51 8.18
CA ALA A 419 21.83 -9.07 7.97
C ALA A 419 23.08 -8.37 8.49
N ARG A 420 23.29 -7.11 8.12
CA ARG A 420 24.39 -6.30 8.64
C ARG A 420 24.17 -5.98 10.13
N LEU A 421 25.00 -6.53 11.03
CA LEU A 421 24.96 -6.31 12.48
C LEU A 421 26.16 -5.48 12.97
N ASP A 422 27.17 -5.26 12.12
CA ASP A 422 28.20 -4.25 12.31
C ASP A 422 28.50 -3.39 11.06
N ALA A 423 29.46 -2.47 11.17
CA ALA A 423 29.74 -1.47 10.16
C ALA A 423 30.62 -1.95 8.99
N ASP A 424 31.05 -3.22 8.93
CA ASP A 424 31.99 -3.72 7.91
C ASP A 424 31.43 -3.71 6.47
N GLY A 425 30.10 -3.86 6.32
CA GLY A 425 29.40 -3.87 5.04
C GLY A 425 28.90 -5.24 4.59
N CYS A 426 29.21 -6.29 5.35
CA CYS A 426 28.89 -7.68 5.06
C CYS A 426 27.72 -8.15 5.93
N ALA A 427 27.03 -9.21 5.51
CA ALA A 427 25.94 -9.79 6.28
C ALA A 427 26.47 -10.71 7.39
N ASP A 428 26.21 -10.34 8.62
CA ASP A 428 26.47 -11.13 9.81
C ASP A 428 25.38 -12.17 10.04
N ARG A 429 25.69 -13.21 10.81
CA ARG A 429 24.75 -14.31 11.06
C ARG A 429 24.24 -14.33 12.48
N MET A 430 22.94 -14.16 12.66
CA MET A 430 22.23 -14.47 13.90
C MET A 430 21.62 -15.88 13.86
N ALA A 431 21.78 -16.63 14.95
CA ALA A 431 21.15 -17.93 15.19
C ALA A 431 20.28 -17.88 16.45
N TRP A 432 19.08 -18.46 16.38
CA TRP A 432 18.19 -18.65 17.53
C TRP A 432 17.59 -20.04 17.55
N ASP A 433 17.52 -20.65 18.73
CA ASP A 433 16.92 -21.97 18.97
C ASP A 433 16.08 -21.87 20.26
N PRO A 434 14.75 -22.04 20.22
CA PRO A 434 13.92 -21.97 21.42
C PRO A 434 14.24 -23.09 22.44
N GLY A 435 14.75 -24.24 21.99
CA GLY A 435 15.21 -25.34 22.85
C GLY A 435 16.69 -25.25 23.25
N GLY A 436 17.47 -24.42 22.55
CA GLY A 436 18.91 -24.23 22.73
C GLY A 436 19.25 -22.97 23.52
N SER A 437 20.45 -22.93 24.11
CA SER A 437 21.05 -21.72 24.75
C SER A 437 20.18 -20.96 25.78
N GLY A 438 19.07 -21.55 26.27
CA GLY A 438 18.09 -20.84 27.10
C GLY A 438 17.23 -19.83 26.32
N GLY A 439 17.00 -20.05 25.02
CA GLY A 439 16.22 -19.14 24.18
C GLY A 439 16.95 -17.88 23.72
N LYS A 440 18.26 -17.82 23.96
CA LYS A 440 19.14 -16.69 23.62
C LYS A 440 19.55 -16.70 22.15
N THR A 441 19.67 -15.52 21.56
CA THR A 441 20.30 -15.32 20.25
C THR A 441 21.81 -15.47 20.33
N ARG A 442 22.41 -16.03 19.28
CA ARG A 442 23.87 -16.15 19.12
C ARG A 442 24.26 -15.48 17.81
N VAL A 443 25.20 -14.54 17.85
CA VAL A 443 25.67 -13.80 16.67
C VAL A 443 27.07 -14.25 16.32
N ALA A 444 27.35 -14.47 15.05
CA ALA A 444 28.69 -14.65 14.52
C ALA A 444 28.89 -13.61 13.42
N LEU A 445 29.82 -12.68 13.65
CA LEU A 445 30.13 -11.62 12.69
C LEU A 445 30.82 -12.22 11.45
N SER A 446 30.61 -11.61 10.28
CA SER A 446 31.32 -11.99 9.07
C SER A 446 32.81 -11.65 9.19
N ARG A 447 33.59 -12.16 8.24
CA ARG A 447 34.97 -11.73 7.98
C ARG A 447 35.13 -11.12 6.59
N CYS A 448 34.01 -10.88 5.90
CA CYS A 448 33.95 -10.55 4.48
C CYS A 448 34.76 -11.53 3.61
N ASP A 449 34.78 -12.82 4.00
CA ASP A 449 35.44 -13.90 3.27
C ASP A 449 34.55 -15.11 2.99
N GLY A 450 33.24 -15.01 3.28
CA GLY A 450 32.30 -16.13 3.31
C GLY A 450 32.43 -17.02 4.57
N GLY A 451 33.31 -16.66 5.50
CA GLY A 451 33.43 -17.25 6.83
C GLY A 451 33.03 -16.28 7.94
N PHE A 452 32.88 -16.83 9.15
CA PHE A 452 32.38 -16.11 10.32
C PHE A 452 33.35 -16.23 11.50
N GLU A 453 33.33 -15.23 12.38
CA GLU A 453 33.98 -15.25 13.70
C GLU A 453 33.24 -16.16 14.71
N PRO A 454 33.85 -16.49 15.87
CA PRO A 454 33.20 -17.30 16.92
C PRO A 454 31.92 -16.66 17.48
N GLU A 455 30.93 -17.50 17.85
CA GLU A 455 29.63 -17.01 18.34
C GLU A 455 29.71 -16.21 19.66
N LEU A 456 29.19 -14.99 19.62
CA LEU A 456 28.76 -14.21 20.79
C LEU A 456 27.35 -14.67 21.22
N VAL A 457 27.18 -15.03 22.50
CA VAL A 457 25.86 -15.31 23.08
C VAL A 457 25.29 -14.02 23.68
N ASN A 458 24.12 -13.61 23.21
CA ASN A 458 23.44 -12.41 23.68
C ASN A 458 22.56 -12.68 24.91
N ASP A 459 22.74 -11.85 25.95
CA ASP A 459 22.10 -11.98 27.27
C ASP A 459 20.97 -10.94 27.48
N ASP A 460 20.47 -10.34 26.41
CA ASP A 460 19.45 -9.29 26.44
C ASP A 460 18.03 -9.81 26.77
N PRO A 461 17.08 -8.95 27.17
CA PRO A 461 15.71 -9.34 27.51
C PRO A 461 14.85 -9.90 26.36
N GLY A 462 15.38 -9.97 25.13
CA GLY A 462 14.70 -10.50 23.94
C GLY A 462 14.76 -12.02 23.81
N SER A 463 15.45 -12.73 24.70
CA SER A 463 15.47 -14.20 24.70
C SER A 463 14.06 -14.80 24.86
N SER A 464 13.71 -15.80 24.03
CA SER A 464 12.49 -16.60 24.21
C SER A 464 12.76 -18.08 23.98
N THR A 465 12.16 -18.92 24.83
CA THR A 465 12.15 -20.38 24.73
C THR A 465 10.85 -20.93 24.13
N HIS A 466 9.92 -20.07 23.69
CA HIS A 466 8.65 -20.50 23.11
C HIS A 466 8.81 -20.82 21.62
N GLU A 467 8.27 -21.95 21.18
CA GLU A 467 8.40 -22.42 19.79
C GLU A 467 7.66 -21.51 18.78
N ASP A 468 6.53 -20.95 19.21
CA ASP A 468 5.71 -20.02 18.45
C ASP A 468 6.24 -18.58 18.44
N ALA A 469 7.27 -18.26 19.23
CA ALA A 469 7.96 -16.99 19.09
C ALA A 469 8.64 -16.89 17.71
N ARG A 470 8.79 -15.65 17.24
CA ARG A 470 9.43 -15.30 15.97
C ARG A 470 10.44 -14.19 16.25
N MET A 471 11.58 -14.28 15.57
CA MET A 471 12.59 -13.24 15.53
C MET A 471 12.78 -12.83 14.08
N ASP A 472 13.23 -11.60 13.88
CA ASP A 472 13.53 -11.00 12.59
C ASP A 472 14.68 -9.99 12.72
N LEU A 473 15.26 -9.58 11.59
CA LEU A 473 16.33 -8.56 11.52
C LEU A 473 15.96 -7.52 10.45
N ALA A 474 15.84 -6.25 10.84
CA ALA A 474 15.65 -5.13 9.92
C ALA A 474 16.06 -3.81 10.60
N ASP A 475 16.56 -2.83 9.84
CA ASP A 475 16.93 -1.51 10.36
C ASP A 475 15.67 -0.68 10.64
N VAL A 476 15.09 -0.80 11.85
CA VAL A 476 13.89 -0.05 12.24
C VAL A 476 14.27 1.39 12.60
N ASN A 477 15.45 1.58 13.19
CA ASN A 477 15.84 2.86 13.78
C ASN A 477 16.49 3.84 12.77
N GLY A 478 16.90 3.36 11.59
CA GLY A 478 17.48 4.12 10.48
C GLY A 478 18.96 4.46 10.65
N ASP A 479 19.75 3.58 11.29
CA ASP A 479 21.19 3.79 11.51
C ASP A 479 22.10 3.03 10.53
N GLY A 480 21.52 2.23 9.64
CA GLY A 480 22.21 1.40 8.65
C GLY A 480 22.58 0.00 9.16
N LEU A 481 22.20 -0.38 10.38
CA LEU A 481 22.39 -1.70 10.98
C LEU A 481 21.04 -2.37 11.27
N ALA A 482 20.99 -3.70 11.20
CA ALA A 482 19.76 -4.43 11.45
C ALA A 482 19.46 -4.56 12.95
N ASP A 483 18.30 -4.04 13.37
CA ASP A 483 17.77 -4.23 14.70
C ASP A 483 17.17 -5.62 14.86
N LYS A 484 17.29 -6.20 16.06
CA LYS A 484 16.63 -7.45 16.39
C LYS A 484 15.19 -7.22 16.79
N ILE A 485 14.27 -7.80 16.03
CA ILE A 485 12.84 -7.73 16.29
C ILE A 485 12.38 -9.06 16.90
N VAL A 486 11.62 -9.00 18.00
CA VAL A 486 11.12 -10.18 18.72
C VAL A 486 9.61 -10.08 18.91
N TRP A 487 8.89 -11.09 18.46
CA TRP A 487 7.49 -11.32 18.81
C TRP A 487 7.31 -12.68 19.48
N ASP A 488 6.54 -12.71 20.54
CA ASP A 488 6.25 -13.91 21.33
C ASP A 488 4.77 -13.84 21.74
N PRO A 489 3.89 -14.75 21.28
CA PRO A 489 2.47 -14.67 21.56
C PRO A 489 2.12 -14.89 23.05
N GLU A 490 3.02 -15.49 23.84
CA GLU A 490 2.81 -15.79 25.25
C GLU A 490 3.49 -14.78 26.19
N ALA A 491 4.36 -13.90 25.67
CA ALA A 491 5.08 -12.91 26.44
C ALA A 491 4.67 -11.46 26.09
N VAL A 492 4.75 -10.57 27.07
CA VAL A 492 4.60 -9.11 26.88
C VAL A 492 3.30 -8.73 26.14
N GLU A 493 2.21 -9.48 26.41
CA GLU A 493 0.88 -9.30 25.80
C GLU A 493 0.86 -9.48 24.27
N GLY A 494 1.80 -10.25 23.71
CA GLY A 494 1.90 -10.46 22.26
C GLY A 494 2.39 -9.22 21.50
N ARG A 495 3.11 -8.31 22.19
CA ARG A 495 3.73 -7.12 21.59
C ARG A 495 5.02 -7.46 20.84
N THR A 496 5.21 -6.81 19.70
CA THR A 496 6.50 -6.78 18.99
C THR A 496 7.47 -5.90 19.79
N ARG A 497 8.71 -6.36 19.95
CA ARG A 497 9.76 -5.64 20.68
C ARG A 497 10.95 -5.45 19.74
N VAL A 498 11.49 -4.23 19.68
CA VAL A 498 12.66 -3.89 18.88
C VAL A 498 13.84 -3.72 19.81
N TYR A 499 14.96 -4.35 19.47
CA TYR A 499 16.22 -4.25 20.19
C TYR A 499 17.28 -3.70 19.23
N ALA A 500 17.68 -2.44 19.45
CA ALA A 500 18.62 -1.73 18.60
C ALA A 500 19.95 -2.48 18.47
N GLY A 501 20.48 -2.58 17.26
CA GLY A 501 21.84 -3.07 17.00
C GLY A 501 22.88 -2.13 17.60
N LEU A 502 23.95 -2.65 18.21
CA LEU A 502 25.01 -1.84 18.82
C LEU A 502 26.32 -1.80 17.99
N GLY A 503 26.33 -2.41 16.81
CA GLY A 503 27.50 -2.44 15.92
C GLY A 503 28.66 -3.34 16.41
N ASP A 504 28.37 -4.25 17.34
CA ASP A 504 29.32 -5.26 17.85
C ASP A 504 28.69 -6.67 17.95
N GLY A 505 27.57 -6.89 17.25
CA GLY A 505 26.76 -8.09 17.34
C GLY A 505 25.91 -8.21 18.62
N SER A 506 25.86 -7.18 19.47
CA SER A 506 24.97 -7.11 20.62
C SER A 506 23.79 -6.13 20.44
N PHE A 507 22.77 -6.26 21.28
CA PHE A 507 21.50 -5.54 21.15
C PHE A 507 21.00 -4.93 22.47
N ALA A 508 20.32 -3.78 22.40
CA ALA A 508 19.66 -3.13 23.54
C ALA A 508 18.18 -2.84 23.26
N LEU A 509 17.28 -3.02 24.24
CA LEU A 509 15.84 -2.75 24.05
C LEU A 509 15.61 -1.28 23.63
N LEU A 510 15.05 -1.09 22.44
CA LEU A 510 14.64 0.19 21.89
C LEU A 510 13.18 0.48 22.23
N ALA A 511 12.27 -0.45 21.87
CA ALA A 511 10.83 -0.21 21.92
C ALA A 511 10.00 -1.46 22.24
N GLU A 512 8.85 -1.27 22.91
CA GLU A 512 7.78 -2.27 23.00
C GLU A 512 6.53 -1.75 22.25
N HIS A 513 6.34 -2.19 21.01
CA HIS A 513 5.31 -1.65 20.13
C HIS A 513 3.89 -2.02 20.61
N THR A 514 3.05 -1.01 20.83
CA THR A 514 1.66 -1.13 21.31
C THR A 514 0.62 -1.29 20.19
N GLY A 515 0.99 -1.06 18.93
CA GLY A 515 0.18 -1.33 17.75
C GLY A 515 0.40 -2.74 17.17
N GLY A 516 -0.65 -3.29 16.56
CA GLY A 516 -0.57 -4.58 15.85
C GLY A 516 -0.11 -5.73 16.74
N THR A 517 -0.67 -5.80 17.95
CA THR A 517 -0.32 -6.81 18.96
C THR A 517 -1.13 -8.08 18.74
N SER A 518 -0.57 -9.25 19.04
CA SER A 518 -1.31 -10.51 18.92
C SER A 518 -0.75 -11.62 19.80
N GLY A 519 -1.61 -12.22 20.62
CA GLY A 519 -1.32 -13.47 21.34
C GLY A 519 -1.70 -14.73 20.56
N VAL A 520 -1.74 -14.68 19.22
CA VAL A 520 -2.21 -15.77 18.36
C VAL A 520 -1.09 -16.27 17.45
N ALA A 521 -0.66 -17.53 17.62
CA ALA A 521 0.42 -18.19 16.87
C ALA A 521 0.30 -18.16 15.33
N ALA A 522 -0.92 -18.03 14.80
CA ALA A 522 -1.17 -17.89 13.36
C ALA A 522 -0.82 -16.50 12.79
N SER A 523 -0.46 -15.53 13.64
CA SER A 523 -0.05 -14.18 13.22
C SER A 523 1.32 -14.20 12.52
N ARG A 524 1.50 -13.32 11.54
CA ARG A 524 2.77 -13.10 10.85
C ARG A 524 3.12 -11.62 10.89
N PHE A 525 4.41 -11.37 11.00
CA PHE A 525 5.02 -10.05 11.00
C PHE A 525 6.17 -10.10 10.01
N PHE A 526 6.29 -9.06 9.19
CA PHE A 526 7.33 -8.88 8.20
C PHE A 526 7.85 -7.45 8.35
N HIS A 527 9.15 -7.24 8.13
CA HIS A 527 9.77 -5.94 8.36
C HIS A 527 10.70 -5.59 7.20
N ALA A 528 10.45 -4.43 6.60
CA ALA A 528 11.22 -3.86 5.51
C ALA A 528 10.76 -2.40 5.32
N ASP A 529 11.61 -1.55 4.75
CA ASP A 529 11.23 -0.20 4.35
C ASP A 529 10.36 -0.27 3.08
N VAL A 530 9.07 0.08 3.18
CA VAL A 530 8.13 0.07 2.05
C VAL A 530 7.74 1.46 1.57
N ASP A 531 8.35 2.51 2.13
CA ASP A 531 8.06 3.90 1.77
C ASP A 531 9.29 4.81 1.52
N ALA A 532 10.48 4.20 1.52
CA ALA A 532 11.80 4.78 1.28
C ALA A 532 12.18 5.92 2.25
N ASP A 533 11.67 5.90 3.48
CA ASP A 533 12.08 6.88 4.51
C ASP A 533 13.37 6.49 5.27
N GLY A 534 13.89 5.28 5.05
CA GLY A 534 15.08 4.74 5.68
C GLY A 534 14.80 3.95 6.98
N HIS A 535 13.54 3.77 7.37
CA HIS A 535 13.13 2.95 8.50
C HIS A 535 12.36 1.71 8.03
N ALA A 536 12.74 0.54 8.54
CA ALA A 536 11.97 -0.67 8.31
C ALA A 536 10.58 -0.58 8.98
N ASP A 537 9.54 -0.76 8.19
CA ASP A 537 8.15 -0.81 8.63
C ASP A 537 7.79 -2.17 9.24
N LYS A 538 6.59 -2.27 9.82
CA LYS A 538 6.00 -3.54 10.29
C LYS A 538 4.71 -3.84 9.53
N LEU A 539 4.72 -4.91 8.74
CA LEU A 539 3.51 -5.50 8.17
C LEU A 539 2.97 -6.62 9.07
N PHE A 540 1.80 -6.42 9.68
CA PHE A 540 1.07 -7.45 10.42
C PHE A 540 -0.01 -8.10 9.53
N TRP A 541 -0.02 -9.42 9.44
CA TRP A 541 -1.11 -10.18 8.82
C TRP A 541 -1.52 -11.40 9.65
N ARG A 542 -2.80 -11.75 9.57
CA ARG A 542 -3.33 -13.06 9.96
C ARG A 542 -4.52 -13.38 9.10
N HIS A 543 -4.51 -14.54 8.44
CA HIS A 543 -5.56 -14.98 7.52
C HIS A 543 -7.00 -14.85 8.07
N SER A 544 -7.20 -15.08 9.38
CA SER A 544 -8.47 -15.01 10.09
C SER A 544 -8.75 -13.65 10.77
N PHE A 545 -8.12 -12.57 10.31
CA PHE A 545 -8.26 -11.22 10.87
C PHE A 545 -8.50 -10.21 9.75
N ARG A 546 -9.40 -9.24 9.97
CA ARG A 546 -9.70 -8.14 9.02
C ARG A 546 -9.93 -8.61 7.57
N GLN A 547 -10.57 -9.77 7.37
CA GLN A 547 -10.81 -10.38 6.04
C GLN A 547 -9.51 -10.64 5.25
N GLY A 548 -8.44 -11.03 5.96
CA GLY A 548 -7.15 -11.36 5.34
C GLY A 548 -6.34 -10.15 4.87
N HIS A 549 -6.79 -8.91 5.13
CA HIS A 549 -6.04 -7.70 4.82
C HIS A 549 -4.84 -7.52 5.75
N PRO A 550 -3.64 -7.24 5.21
CA PRO A 550 -2.50 -6.81 6.02
C PRO A 550 -2.71 -5.42 6.65
N GLN A 551 -1.96 -5.15 7.71
CA GLN A 551 -1.89 -3.85 8.38
C GLN A 551 -0.44 -3.39 8.43
N LEU A 552 -0.14 -2.23 7.88
CA LEU A 552 1.20 -1.64 7.86
C LEU A 552 1.33 -0.62 8.98
N TYR A 553 2.42 -0.67 9.74
CA TYR A 553 2.75 0.25 10.84
C TYR A 553 4.11 0.86 10.53
N LEU A 554 4.19 2.18 10.43
CA LEU A 554 5.42 2.82 9.93
C LEU A 554 6.60 2.69 10.91
N GLY A 555 7.80 2.51 10.36
CA GLY A 555 9.07 2.57 11.07
C GLY A 555 9.39 3.97 11.60
N ARG A 556 10.25 4.04 12.62
CA ARG A 556 10.82 5.26 13.23
C ARG A 556 12.08 4.93 14.01
N SER A 557 12.93 5.94 14.17
CA SER A 557 14.05 5.96 15.16
C SER A 557 13.72 5.51 16.60
N ASP A 558 12.44 5.49 17.03
CA ASP A 558 12.00 4.99 18.34
C ASP A 558 11.08 3.75 18.27
N GLY A 559 11.05 3.03 17.14
CA GLY A 559 10.30 1.79 16.94
C GLY A 559 9.29 1.89 15.80
N PHE A 560 8.01 1.71 16.10
CA PHE A 560 6.94 1.75 15.09
C PHE A 560 5.79 2.67 15.54
N ASP A 561 5.13 3.36 14.60
CA ASP A 561 3.89 4.07 14.88
C ASP A 561 2.78 3.10 15.31
N PRO A 562 2.03 3.38 16.41
CA PRO A 562 1.00 2.46 16.91
C PRO A 562 -0.27 2.37 16.07
N HIS A 563 -0.46 3.23 15.06
CA HIS A 563 -1.66 3.28 14.24
C HIS A 563 -1.44 2.62 12.88
N PRO A 564 -2.25 1.63 12.50
CA PRO A 564 -2.10 0.98 11.21
C PRO A 564 -2.58 1.87 10.05
N MET A 565 -1.89 1.76 8.94
CA MET A 565 -2.48 1.84 7.61
C MET A 565 -3.19 0.52 7.28
N MET A 566 -4.36 0.59 6.65
CA MET A 566 -4.96 -0.59 6.04
C MET A 566 -4.26 -0.89 4.72
N VAL A 567 -3.80 -2.11 4.49
CA VAL A 567 -3.28 -2.50 3.18
C VAL A 567 -4.43 -3.03 2.34
N ASN A 568 -4.76 -2.31 1.27
CA ASN A 568 -5.85 -2.68 0.36
C ASN A 568 -5.42 -3.70 -0.70
N ALA A 569 -4.11 -3.78 -0.97
CA ALA A 569 -3.48 -4.73 -1.88
C ALA A 569 -3.39 -6.15 -1.27
N GLY A 570 -3.45 -7.16 -2.13
CA GLY A 570 -3.13 -8.55 -1.80
C GLY A 570 -3.85 -9.28 -0.66
N PRO A 571 -5.07 -8.94 -0.20
CA PRO A 571 -5.68 -9.63 0.94
C PRO A 571 -5.87 -11.14 0.69
N SER A 572 -5.63 -11.95 1.73
CA SER A 572 -5.85 -13.39 1.67
C SER A 572 -6.31 -13.96 3.01
N GLU A 573 -7.41 -14.73 2.98
CA GLU A 573 -7.94 -15.49 4.13
C GLU A 573 -7.41 -16.95 4.18
N SER A 574 -6.57 -17.33 3.22
CA SER A 574 -5.86 -18.62 3.21
C SER A 574 -4.76 -18.65 4.26
N ALA A 575 -4.67 -19.77 5.00
CA ALA A 575 -3.59 -20.02 5.94
C ALA A 575 -2.27 -20.47 5.25
N ASP A 576 -2.37 -20.86 3.97
CA ASP A 576 -1.23 -21.30 3.16
C ASP A 576 -0.52 -20.13 2.46
N ASN A 577 -1.20 -18.99 2.33
CA ASN A 577 -0.60 -17.74 1.84
C ASN A 577 0.63 -17.31 2.67
N ARG A 578 1.64 -16.80 1.97
CA ARG A 578 2.84 -16.16 2.50
C ARG A 578 2.95 -14.78 1.85
N TYR A 579 3.52 -13.84 2.60
CA TYR A 579 4.00 -12.59 2.02
C TYR A 579 5.52 -12.56 2.11
N PHE A 580 6.11 -11.83 1.18
CA PHE A 580 7.50 -11.40 1.18
C PHE A 580 7.49 -9.89 0.95
N LEU A 581 8.51 -9.21 1.50
CA LEU A 581 8.81 -7.82 1.21
C LEU A 581 10.19 -7.81 0.56
N ALA A 582 10.29 -7.31 -0.66
CA ALA A 582 11.52 -7.24 -1.43
C ALA A 582 11.38 -6.15 -2.48
N ASP A 583 12.39 -5.30 -2.65
CA ASP A 583 12.46 -4.34 -3.76
C ASP A 583 12.75 -5.11 -5.05
N ILE A 584 11.73 -5.41 -5.85
CA ILE A 584 11.87 -6.17 -7.11
C ILE A 584 11.88 -5.27 -8.34
N ASP A 585 11.79 -3.94 -8.18
CA ASP A 585 11.85 -2.96 -9.27
C ASP A 585 12.99 -1.92 -9.13
N ALA A 586 13.90 -2.12 -8.17
CA ALA A 586 15.01 -1.23 -7.82
C ALA A 586 14.55 0.20 -7.48
N SER A 587 13.35 0.35 -6.89
CA SER A 587 12.79 1.64 -6.49
C SER A 587 13.36 2.16 -5.17
N GLY A 588 14.10 1.35 -4.42
CA GLY A 588 14.52 1.60 -3.04
C GLY A 588 13.44 1.32 -1.99
N SER A 589 12.25 0.88 -2.41
CA SER A 589 11.12 0.51 -1.55
C SER A 589 10.80 -0.96 -1.71
N HIS A 590 10.48 -1.66 -0.63
CA HIS A 590 10.17 -3.08 -0.71
C HIS A 590 8.72 -3.32 -1.15
N ASP A 591 8.55 -4.05 -2.24
CA ASP A 591 7.24 -4.43 -2.79
C ASP A 591 6.53 -5.47 -1.95
N LEU A 592 5.20 -5.52 -2.01
CA LEU A 592 4.42 -6.57 -1.37
C LEU A 592 4.24 -7.75 -2.33
N ILE A 593 4.93 -8.86 -2.08
CA ILE A 593 4.74 -10.09 -2.85
C ILE A 593 3.89 -11.09 -2.07
N ALA A 594 2.77 -11.54 -2.65
CA ALA A 594 1.89 -12.56 -2.08
C ALA A 594 1.97 -13.88 -2.87
N TRP A 595 2.25 -14.98 -2.18
CA TRP A 595 2.38 -16.33 -2.73
C TRP A 595 1.47 -17.31 -1.99
N ASP A 596 0.72 -18.17 -2.69
CA ASP A 596 -0.15 -19.17 -2.07
C ASP A 596 -0.06 -20.54 -2.77
N ALA A 597 0.64 -21.47 -2.09
CA ALA A 597 0.77 -22.86 -2.51
C ALA A 597 -0.57 -23.62 -2.67
N GLY A 598 -1.60 -23.22 -1.91
CA GLY A 598 -2.94 -23.81 -1.97
C GLY A 598 -3.77 -23.32 -3.17
N GLU A 599 -3.49 -22.11 -3.68
CA GLU A 599 -4.22 -21.48 -4.79
C GLU A 599 -3.50 -21.61 -6.15
N GLY A 600 -2.72 -22.68 -6.33
CA GLY A 600 -2.01 -22.97 -7.57
C GLY A 600 -0.65 -22.27 -7.71
N GLY A 601 -0.23 -21.52 -6.69
CA GLY A 601 1.15 -21.08 -6.54
C GLY A 601 1.50 -19.71 -7.11
N ALA A 602 0.74 -19.16 -8.06
CA ALA A 602 1.17 -17.94 -8.76
C ALA A 602 1.54 -16.79 -7.80
N THR A 603 2.76 -16.28 -7.96
CA THR A 603 3.29 -15.11 -7.27
C THR A 603 2.56 -13.85 -7.74
N ARG A 604 2.14 -13.00 -6.78
CA ARG A 604 1.40 -11.76 -7.00
C ARG A 604 2.20 -10.60 -6.39
N ALA A 605 2.92 -9.83 -7.19
CA ALA A 605 3.70 -8.69 -6.73
C ALA A 605 2.90 -7.38 -6.87
N TYR A 606 2.73 -6.66 -5.77
CA TYR A 606 2.07 -5.36 -5.69
C TYR A 606 3.15 -4.31 -5.42
N LEU A 607 3.48 -3.50 -6.43
CA LEU A 607 4.65 -2.62 -6.37
C LEU A 607 4.45 -1.47 -5.39
N ALA A 608 5.49 -1.06 -4.69
CA ALA A 608 5.51 0.12 -3.86
C ALA A 608 5.14 1.37 -4.71
N LEU A 609 4.36 2.30 -4.15
CA LEU A 609 3.93 3.52 -4.85
C LEU A 609 4.71 4.77 -4.43
N VAL A 610 5.68 4.61 -3.53
CA VAL A 610 6.68 5.62 -3.15
C VAL A 610 8.04 5.01 -3.44
N HIS A 611 8.92 5.78 -4.05
CA HIS A 611 10.25 5.33 -4.43
C HIS A 611 11.29 6.25 -3.76
N ALA A 612 12.48 5.70 -3.53
CA ALA A 612 13.65 6.49 -3.21
C ALA A 612 13.88 7.57 -4.30
N PRO A 613 14.42 8.74 -3.94
CA PRO A 613 14.65 9.79 -4.91
C PRO A 613 15.80 9.34 -5.82
N ALA A 614 15.57 9.41 -7.13
CA ALA A 614 16.52 8.92 -8.13
C ALA A 614 17.94 9.45 -7.83
N PRO A 615 18.98 8.58 -7.88
CA PRO A 615 20.35 9.01 -7.66
C PRO A 615 20.69 10.15 -8.65
N PRO A 616 21.48 11.15 -8.22
CA PRO A 616 21.83 12.25 -9.11
C PRO A 616 22.52 11.70 -10.36
N ASP A 617 22.11 12.18 -11.54
CA ASP A 617 22.68 11.77 -12.83
C ASP A 617 24.21 11.65 -12.72
N PRO A 618 24.82 10.53 -13.17
CA PRO A 618 26.27 10.41 -13.15
C PRO A 618 26.86 11.60 -13.92
N PRO A 619 27.93 12.23 -13.39
CA PRO A 619 28.51 13.40 -14.04
C PRO A 619 28.85 13.03 -15.49
N PRO A 620 28.48 13.88 -16.47
CA PRO A 620 28.63 13.54 -17.89
C PRO A 620 30.09 13.18 -18.17
N ASP A 621 30.28 12.01 -18.79
CA ASP A 621 31.60 11.43 -19.02
C ASP A 621 32.50 12.39 -19.81
N ASP A 622 33.52 12.95 -19.15
CA ASP A 622 34.50 13.84 -19.77
C ASP A 622 35.55 13.04 -20.54
N THR A 623 35.07 12.29 -21.54
CA THR A 623 35.89 11.61 -22.55
C THR A 623 35.77 12.26 -23.92
N THR A 624 35.57 13.58 -23.97
CA THR A 624 35.76 14.38 -25.19
C THR A 624 36.80 15.49 -24.99
N GLY A 625 38.06 15.08 -24.96
CA GLY A 625 39.17 16.02 -25.02
C GLY A 625 39.21 16.77 -26.36
N ASP A 626 38.81 18.04 -26.34
CA ASP A 626 39.33 19.07 -27.26
C ASP A 626 39.15 20.48 -26.66
N ALA A 627 40.14 20.91 -25.87
CA ALA A 627 40.19 22.27 -25.34
C ALA A 627 40.70 23.25 -26.43
N PRO A 628 39.96 24.32 -26.79
CA PRO A 628 40.43 25.28 -27.78
C PRO A 628 41.59 26.12 -27.21
N ALA A 629 42.72 26.10 -27.91
CA ALA A 629 43.94 26.77 -27.47
C ALA A 629 43.78 28.29 -27.34
N THR A 630 44.16 28.84 -26.18
CA THR A 630 44.39 30.27 -26.00
C THR A 630 45.88 30.59 -26.15
N THR A 631 46.18 31.64 -26.90
CA THR A 631 47.57 32.05 -27.22
C THR A 631 48.17 32.93 -26.12
N GLY A 632 49.40 32.62 -25.69
CA GLY A 632 50.17 33.44 -24.74
C GLY A 632 51.65 33.06 -24.71
N ASP A 633 52.53 34.04 -24.90
CA ASP A 633 53.97 33.82 -25.16
C ASP A 633 54.80 33.26 -23.99
N ALA A 634 55.79 32.43 -24.31
CA ALA A 634 56.99 32.20 -23.49
C ALA A 634 58.24 32.03 -24.40
N PRO A 635 59.45 32.47 -23.98
CA PRO A 635 60.57 32.68 -24.89
C PRO A 635 61.43 31.43 -25.18
N THR A 636 62.16 31.54 -26.29
CA THR A 636 62.98 30.53 -26.96
C THR A 636 64.26 30.08 -26.23
N THR A 637 64.51 28.76 -26.21
CA THR A 637 65.78 28.03 -26.53
C THR A 637 65.47 26.52 -26.42
N GLY A 638 65.94 25.60 -27.25
CA GLY A 638 66.80 25.65 -28.43
C GLY A 638 67.12 24.22 -28.89
N ASP A 639 67.73 24.08 -30.07
CA ASP A 639 68.26 22.85 -30.68
C ASP A 639 67.27 21.79 -31.23
N ALA A 640 67.68 21.23 -32.36
CA ALA A 640 66.98 20.27 -33.23
C ALA A 640 67.96 19.09 -33.53
N PRO A 641 67.79 18.27 -34.59
CA PRO A 641 66.60 17.82 -35.32
C PRO A 641 66.52 16.27 -35.36
N THR A 642 65.53 15.68 -36.05
CA THR A 642 65.75 14.80 -37.23
C THR A 642 64.44 14.23 -37.80
N THR A 643 64.29 14.32 -39.14
CA THR A 643 63.61 13.38 -40.08
C THR A 643 62.21 12.81 -39.73
N GLY A 644 61.20 12.87 -40.60
CA GLY A 644 61.10 13.40 -41.96
C GLY A 644 60.05 12.63 -42.79
N ASP A 645 59.57 13.25 -43.89
CA ASP A 645 58.76 12.65 -44.98
C ASP A 645 57.40 11.96 -44.62
N SER A 646 56.32 12.04 -45.41
CA SER A 646 56.09 12.73 -46.70
C SER A 646 54.58 12.85 -47.00
N THR A 647 54.19 13.88 -47.76
CA THR A 647 53.12 13.88 -48.82
C THR A 647 51.70 13.38 -48.48
N GLU A 648 50.69 14.27 -48.50
CA GLU A 648 49.71 14.46 -49.62
C GLU A 648 48.39 13.68 -49.40
N SER A 649 47.20 14.12 -49.83
CA SER A 649 46.78 15.40 -50.44
C SER A 649 45.26 15.62 -50.30
N ALA A 650 44.81 16.83 -50.70
CA ALA A 650 43.46 17.36 -50.94
C ALA A 650 42.28 16.38 -51.23
N GLY A 651 41.02 16.78 -51.02
CA GLY A 651 40.48 18.08 -50.54
C GLY A 651 39.05 18.37 -51.06
N GLU A 652 38.45 19.47 -50.57
CA GLU A 652 37.32 20.25 -51.13
C GLU A 652 35.94 19.54 -51.39
N GLY A 653 34.76 20.11 -51.12
CA GLY A 653 34.36 21.40 -50.52
C GLY A 653 32.94 21.85 -50.97
N GLY A 654 32.28 22.77 -50.24
CA GLY A 654 31.07 23.54 -50.68
C GLY A 654 29.69 22.95 -50.30
N GLU A 655 28.98 23.29 -49.21
CA GLU A 655 28.43 24.60 -48.71
C GLU A 655 27.23 25.21 -49.53
N PRO A 656 26.35 26.10 -48.96
CA PRO A 656 24.87 25.92 -48.90
C PRO A 656 24.11 27.18 -49.47
N PRO A 657 23.05 27.83 -48.91
CA PRO A 657 21.96 27.49 -47.94
C PRO A 657 20.51 28.00 -48.27
N THR A 658 19.55 27.65 -47.38
CA THR A 658 18.28 28.30 -46.87
C THR A 658 17.44 29.36 -47.64
N THR A 659 16.09 29.32 -47.45
CA THR A 659 15.21 30.44 -46.93
C THR A 659 13.73 30.04 -46.67
N ASP A 660 13.06 30.80 -45.78
CA ASP A 660 11.69 30.75 -45.20
C ASP A 660 10.63 31.60 -46.02
N PRO A 661 9.43 32.06 -45.57
CA PRO A 661 8.28 31.52 -44.76
C PRO A 661 6.83 31.82 -45.30
N ASN A 662 5.79 31.33 -44.58
CA ASN A 662 4.45 31.95 -44.27
C ASN A 662 3.17 31.90 -45.21
N PRO A 663 1.92 32.07 -44.65
CA PRO A 663 0.59 31.76 -45.24
C PRO A 663 -0.23 33.04 -45.65
N PRO A 664 -1.59 33.10 -45.92
CA PRO A 664 -2.75 32.74 -45.03
C PRO A 664 -4.14 32.35 -45.67
N GLY A 665 -5.13 31.96 -44.83
CA GLY A 665 -6.58 32.36 -44.90
C GLY A 665 -7.52 31.84 -46.03
N THR A 666 -8.87 31.86 -45.95
CA THR A 666 -9.89 32.13 -44.88
C THR A 666 -11.29 31.61 -45.30
N THR A 667 -12.26 31.61 -44.36
CA THR A 667 -13.73 31.88 -44.51
C THR A 667 -14.73 30.86 -45.13
N ASP A 668 -15.73 30.54 -44.29
CA ASP A 668 -17.19 30.63 -44.49
C ASP A 668 -18.06 29.51 -45.14
N ALA A 669 -18.69 28.75 -44.22
CA ALA A 669 -20.14 28.79 -43.90
C ALA A 669 -21.22 28.07 -44.76
N ALA A 670 -22.37 27.85 -44.08
CA ALA A 670 -23.67 27.34 -44.56
C ALA A 670 -23.72 25.85 -44.98
N SER A 671 -24.12 24.91 -44.11
CA SER A 671 -25.51 24.59 -43.74
C SER A 671 -26.36 24.00 -44.88
N GLY A 672 -26.71 22.70 -44.79
CA GLY A 672 -27.57 22.03 -45.77
C GLY A 672 -27.95 20.62 -45.36
N THR A 673 -29.11 20.48 -44.71
CA THR A 673 -29.67 19.21 -44.20
C THR A 673 -30.20 18.27 -45.29
N GLY A 674 -30.02 16.95 -45.09
CA GLY A 674 -31.12 15.98 -45.24
C GLY A 674 -31.10 14.99 -46.42
N GLY A 675 -31.63 13.78 -46.16
CA GLY A 675 -31.97 12.75 -47.17
C GLY A 675 -30.79 11.85 -47.58
N ALA A 676 -30.56 10.65 -47.03
CA ALA A 676 -31.42 9.47 -46.78
C ALA A 676 -31.67 8.57 -48.00
N SER A 677 -31.73 7.26 -47.71
CA SER A 677 -32.21 6.12 -48.51
C SER A 677 -31.46 5.67 -49.78
N ASP A 678 -30.85 4.49 -49.61
CA ASP A 678 -31.09 3.25 -50.36
C ASP A 678 -30.65 3.05 -51.83
N GLY A 679 -30.00 1.90 -52.05
CA GLY A 679 -30.50 0.96 -53.05
C GLY A 679 -29.48 0.15 -53.87
N GLY A 680 -29.37 -1.15 -53.57
CA GLY A 680 -29.07 -2.25 -54.51
C GLY A 680 -27.82 -2.15 -55.42
N ALA A 681 -26.73 -2.86 -55.16
CA ALA A 681 -26.54 -4.32 -55.30
C ALA A 681 -26.61 -4.87 -56.75
N THR A 682 -25.45 -5.35 -57.24
CA THR A 682 -25.15 -6.52 -58.11
C THR A 682 -23.87 -6.23 -58.89
N ALA A 683 -22.99 -7.15 -59.30
CA ALA A 683 -22.56 -8.50 -58.90
C ALA A 683 -21.79 -9.05 -60.13
N ASP A 684 -20.52 -9.45 -59.97
CA ASP A 684 -19.71 -10.36 -60.83
C ASP A 684 -18.22 -10.18 -60.45
N GLY A 685 -17.33 -11.18 -60.41
CA GLY A 685 -17.50 -12.63 -60.53
C GLY A 685 -16.14 -13.37 -60.60
N SER A 686 -16.07 -14.61 -60.07
CA SER A 686 -15.05 -15.68 -60.24
C SER A 686 -13.54 -15.43 -59.90
N ASP A 687 -12.73 -16.42 -59.49
CA ASP A 687 -12.94 -17.70 -58.75
C ASP A 687 -11.55 -18.32 -58.35
N ALA A 688 -11.55 -19.39 -57.53
CA ALA A 688 -10.43 -20.22 -57.03
C ALA A 688 -9.45 -19.55 -56.03
N GLY A 689 -9.06 -20.10 -54.87
CA GLY A 689 -9.22 -21.45 -54.28
C GLY A 689 -7.85 -21.96 -53.79
N CYS A 690 -7.63 -22.67 -52.67
CA CYS A 690 -8.44 -23.37 -51.65
C CYS A 690 -7.53 -23.59 -50.39
N ALA A 691 -7.95 -23.99 -49.17
CA ALA A 691 -9.22 -24.40 -48.56
C ALA A 691 -9.21 -24.23 -47.01
N CYS A 692 -10.39 -24.40 -46.39
CA CYS A 692 -10.80 -24.96 -45.06
C CYS A 692 -9.80 -25.12 -43.88
N THR A 693 -10.20 -24.99 -42.60
CA THR A 693 -11.54 -25.19 -41.97
C THR A 693 -11.97 -24.13 -40.94
N GLN A 694 -13.29 -24.04 -40.73
CA GLN A 694 -14.01 -23.19 -39.75
C GLN A 694 -13.85 -23.73 -38.31
N THR A 695 -14.16 -22.99 -37.23
CA THR A 695 -15.53 -22.75 -36.73
C THR A 695 -15.75 -21.37 -36.06
N ARG A 696 -17.03 -20.94 -36.01
CA ARG A 696 -17.49 -19.68 -35.38
C ARG A 696 -18.02 -19.91 -33.95
N ARG A 697 -18.06 -18.80 -33.19
CA ARG A 697 -18.81 -18.55 -31.94
C ARG A 697 -20.24 -19.14 -31.92
N PRO A 698 -20.77 -19.48 -30.73
CA PRO A 698 -22.19 -19.36 -30.41
C PRO A 698 -22.50 -18.17 -29.48
N GLY A 699 -23.77 -17.75 -29.47
CA GLY A 699 -24.38 -16.87 -28.47
C GLY A 699 -25.18 -17.65 -27.41
N PRO A 700 -25.95 -16.96 -26.54
CA PRO A 700 -26.33 -17.45 -25.20
C PRO A 700 -27.68 -18.19 -25.13
N ILE A 701 -27.90 -18.93 -24.02
CA ILE A 701 -29.19 -19.52 -23.61
C ILE A 701 -29.35 -19.47 -22.07
N ASP A 702 -30.58 -19.23 -21.61
CA ASP A 702 -31.01 -19.10 -20.22
C ASP A 702 -31.17 -20.41 -19.40
N ALA A 703 -31.03 -20.24 -18.09
CA ALA A 703 -31.72 -20.82 -16.93
C ALA A 703 -32.38 -22.24 -16.93
N ALA A 704 -32.09 -22.94 -15.81
CA ALA A 704 -32.95 -23.88 -15.04
C ALA A 704 -33.24 -25.31 -15.56
N LEU A 705 -32.89 -26.36 -14.78
CA LEU A 705 -33.78 -27.01 -13.78
C LEU A 705 -33.18 -28.29 -13.11
N LEU A 706 -33.32 -28.39 -11.78
CA LEU A 706 -33.49 -29.58 -10.88
C LEU A 706 -32.64 -30.90 -10.96
N LEU A 707 -32.01 -31.20 -9.80
CA LEU A 707 -32.14 -32.43 -8.94
C LEU A 707 -31.77 -33.85 -9.46
N LEU A 708 -30.85 -34.56 -8.76
CA LEU A 708 -31.14 -35.76 -7.90
C LEU A 708 -29.91 -36.58 -7.39
N PHE A 709 -30.05 -37.11 -6.16
CA PHE A 709 -29.30 -38.20 -5.48
C PHE A 709 -27.80 -37.97 -5.12
N ALA A 710 -27.23 -38.55 -4.04
CA ALA A 710 -27.71 -39.64 -3.17
C ALA A 710 -27.40 -39.48 -1.66
N LEU A 711 -28.25 -40.06 -0.82
CA LEU A 711 -28.00 -40.32 0.62
C LEU A 711 -27.10 -41.55 0.81
N GLY A 712 -26.09 -41.44 1.68
CA GLY A 712 -25.24 -42.56 2.11
C GLY A 712 -25.08 -42.63 3.63
N ALA A 713 -25.99 -43.34 4.32
CA ALA A 713 -25.94 -43.47 5.77
C ALA A 713 -25.21 -44.75 6.22
N GLN A 714 -24.20 -44.63 7.08
CA GLN A 714 -23.77 -45.74 7.95
C GLN A 714 -23.43 -45.29 9.38
N ARG A 715 -24.23 -45.76 10.33
CA ARG A 715 -23.97 -45.66 11.78
C ARG A 715 -22.97 -46.72 12.22
N ARG A 716 -22.00 -46.35 13.07
CA ARG A 716 -21.64 -47.20 14.23
C ARG A 716 -21.44 -46.37 15.50
N ARG A 717 -21.94 -46.94 16.60
CA ARG A 717 -21.69 -46.54 18.00
C ARG A 717 -20.27 -47.03 18.40
N ARG A 718 -19.64 -46.71 19.54
CA ARG A 718 -20.11 -46.22 20.87
C ARG A 718 -18.89 -45.83 21.73
N SER A 719 -19.02 -44.82 22.59
CA SER A 719 -18.34 -44.67 23.90
C SER A 719 -16.87 -45.11 24.07
N ARG A 720 -15.98 -44.14 24.27
CA ARG A 720 -15.58 -43.73 25.63
C ARG A 720 -15.18 -42.27 25.67
#